data_AF-A0A6A8PZF4-F1
#
_entry.id   AF-A0A6A8PZF4-F1
#
_cell.length_a   1.000
_cell.length_b   1.000
_cell.length_c   1.000
_cell.angle_alpha   90.00
_cell.angle_beta   90.00
_cell.angle_gamma   90.00
#
_symmetry.space_group_name_H-M   'P 1'
#
loop_
_entity.id
_entity.type
_entity.pdbx_description
1 polymer ?
#
loop_
_entity_poly.entity_id
_entity_poly.type
_entity_poly.pdbx_seq_one_letter_code
_entity_poly.pdbx_strand_id
1 'polypeptide(L)'
;MKKINKILLGLAPAAALIAASGLSAACGHTGTGYGFDQTDDGKLVLASGFSNTNKQGIALKAVVDAYNKWIKDNNKQSEGYLPVEVKTLANGYNTNTLRSDLDAKNSNDFYNMTLNYPAAASILSQYKMNLAISKEDYDKFGIENGFNLGNDLIGGNTKKEKWVVPLSRSSEMLSVAKALVGKFIKELKDLGVKISDKDNTKVNEYLKYYTENKNEAKGVDETWEHAKTEKLEEIKEQIVKALPEMSDQIFRDYSSMINFSIQAKKMYNKDPLLNVIGFDSLPNVINTMTTSLTGGDINKGYIKPDEDKITTGGFDYSTFLKDANSEQSKLFKKIVDLILEGVKEGAVWIGGAGAYGSNNLLKYQLAMSLGSTAGYSHTFSNAQSLTNLKIKGTTTSLDQSTLEVLGQKPKESDKWVIQIKSGTHKNSVYGKDNWAKASKYDKKITQEAANIIKEKVQGQEGYLVELSSTFEYKNNKISLKKGNKELDAVYLGKIYEGNEKEYFFLKKSQVENEVVSSNKILNKEDADWISSPLAFDKNAKKAVFIQGPSILPIHANEKEDKATKLFINWMFQHDLENFEIEEVFKGKTTTTKFDGKQKPIDIFNEYGSYISPTKSYFSSDKASKLNTATKIAFDNFKQLDKEDSGYIPSEDIATSLSDVLREAITSAGKAALSKANVNEVFEYKEFVSKILGQLSNQL
;
A
#
# COMPACT_ATOMS: atom_id res chain seq x y z
N MET A 1 -65.08 9.08 -11.19
CA MET A 1 -64.34 9.19 -12.47
C MET A 1 -63.01 9.88 -12.18
N LYS A 2 -62.02 9.14 -11.66
CA LYS A 2 -60.82 8.64 -12.37
C LYS A 2 -60.09 9.70 -13.21
N LYS A 3 -58.98 10.22 -12.67
CA LYS A 3 -57.73 10.42 -13.42
C LYS A 3 -56.54 10.33 -12.45
N ILE A 4 -55.74 9.30 -12.69
CA ILE A 4 -54.45 8.99 -12.08
C ILE A 4 -53.43 9.91 -12.74
N ASN A 5 -52.67 10.70 -11.97
CA ASN A 5 -51.43 11.31 -12.45
C ASN A 5 -50.25 10.63 -11.77
N LYS A 6 -49.52 9.85 -12.58
CA LYS A 6 -48.30 9.14 -12.24
C LYS A 6 -47.19 10.13 -11.91
N ILE A 7 -46.47 9.81 -10.84
CA ILE A 7 -45.12 10.28 -10.55
C ILE A 7 -44.23 9.87 -11.73
N LEU A 8 -43.73 10.85 -12.48
CA LEU A 8 -42.70 10.67 -13.50
C LEU A 8 -41.34 10.84 -12.82
N LEU A 9 -40.73 9.70 -12.51
CA LEU A 9 -39.29 9.56 -12.34
C LEU A 9 -38.64 9.96 -13.66
N GLY A 10 -38.07 11.16 -13.71
CA GLY A 10 -37.17 11.59 -14.77
C GLY A 10 -35.84 10.84 -14.67
N LEU A 11 -35.85 9.58 -15.10
CA LEU A 11 -34.67 8.89 -15.61
C LEU A 11 -34.24 9.63 -16.88
N ALA A 12 -33.38 10.63 -16.74
CA ALA A 12 -32.57 11.06 -17.86
C ALA A 12 -31.59 9.91 -18.15
N PRO A 13 -31.58 9.35 -19.37
CA PRO A 13 -30.61 8.33 -19.71
C PRO A 13 -29.24 9.00 -19.66
N ALA A 14 -28.43 8.60 -18.68
CA ALA A 14 -27.00 8.65 -18.85
C ALA A 14 -26.72 7.94 -20.17
N ALA A 15 -26.44 8.73 -21.20
CA ALA A 15 -25.90 8.21 -22.44
C ALA A 15 -24.68 7.42 -22.01
N ALA A 16 -24.83 6.10 -22.09
CA ALA A 16 -23.76 5.17 -21.90
C ALA A 16 -22.65 5.65 -22.83
N LEU A 17 -21.57 6.17 -22.25
CA LEU A 17 -20.26 6.10 -22.87
C LEU A 17 -19.93 4.62 -22.90
N ILE A 18 -20.55 3.94 -23.87
CA ILE A 18 -20.04 2.75 -24.47
C ILE A 18 -18.72 3.22 -25.07
N ALA A 19 -17.65 3.13 -24.29
CA ALA A 19 -16.32 2.94 -24.85
C ALA A 19 -16.37 1.58 -25.55
N ALA A 20 -17.03 1.55 -26.71
CA ALA A 20 -16.68 0.63 -27.74
C ALA A 20 -15.22 0.94 -27.97
N SER A 21 -14.35 0.03 -27.56
CA SER A 21 -12.98 -0.06 -28.03
C SER A 21 -13.07 -0.19 -29.55
N GLY A 22 -13.19 0.97 -30.19
CA GLY A 22 -13.15 1.11 -31.62
C GLY A 22 -11.81 0.58 -32.04
N LEU A 23 -11.83 -0.59 -32.69
CA LEU A 23 -10.89 -0.96 -33.71
C LEU A 23 -10.83 0.18 -34.73
N SER A 24 -10.06 1.23 -34.44
CA SER A 24 -9.69 2.26 -35.40
C SER A 24 -8.54 1.71 -36.23
N ALA A 25 -8.88 0.87 -37.20
CA ALA A 25 -8.09 0.77 -38.41
C ALA A 25 -8.37 2.01 -39.27
N ALA A 26 -7.29 2.58 -39.85
CA ALA A 26 -7.24 3.67 -40.85
C ALA A 26 -7.44 5.10 -40.29
N CYS A 27 -6.58 6.11 -40.46
CA CYS A 27 -5.41 6.30 -41.32
C CYS A 27 -4.39 7.22 -40.60
N GLY A 28 -3.13 6.79 -40.57
CA GLY A 28 -1.99 7.48 -39.97
C GLY A 28 -0.89 6.43 -39.76
N HIS A 29 -0.39 5.86 -40.86
CA HIS A 29 0.70 4.87 -40.80
C HIS A 29 1.97 5.58 -40.30
N THR A 30 2.27 5.50 -39.01
CA THR A 30 3.66 5.51 -38.56
C THR A 30 4.21 4.12 -38.89
N GLY A 31 5.22 4.04 -39.77
CA GLY A 31 5.83 2.78 -40.22
C GLY A 31 6.62 2.03 -39.13
N THR A 32 6.41 2.36 -37.84
CA THR A 32 7.27 2.00 -36.71
C THR A 32 6.71 0.86 -35.85
N GLY A 33 5.45 0.45 -36.05
CA GLY A 33 4.80 -0.61 -35.26
C GLY A 33 4.27 -0.16 -33.89
N TYR A 34 4.50 1.10 -33.51
CA TYR A 34 4.00 1.72 -32.28
C TYR A 34 2.67 2.47 -32.49
N GLY A 35 2.02 2.86 -31.40
CA GLY A 35 0.73 3.56 -31.41
C GLY A 35 0.79 5.01 -31.91
N PHE A 36 1.80 5.77 -31.46
CA PHE A 36 2.10 7.15 -31.88
C PHE A 36 3.51 7.56 -31.45
N ASP A 37 4.06 8.59 -32.08
CA ASP A 37 5.35 9.19 -31.71
C ASP A 37 5.11 10.43 -30.80
N GLN A 38 6.02 10.66 -29.86
CA GLN A 38 6.13 11.89 -29.06
C GLN A 38 7.01 12.92 -29.77
N THR A 39 6.80 14.20 -29.48
CA THR A 39 7.59 15.32 -30.00
C THR A 39 9.03 15.24 -29.47
N ASP A 40 10.03 15.27 -30.37
CA ASP A 40 11.46 15.35 -29.98
C ASP A 40 11.73 16.72 -29.35
N ASP A 41 11.88 16.74 -28.02
CA ASP A 41 12.21 17.94 -27.25
C ASP A 41 13.66 17.93 -26.74
N GLY A 42 14.41 16.87 -27.08
CA GLY A 42 15.83 16.73 -26.76
C GLY A 42 16.12 16.43 -25.29
N LYS A 43 15.13 16.00 -24.51
CA LYS A 43 15.31 15.55 -23.12
C LYS A 43 14.52 14.27 -22.86
N LEU A 44 14.81 13.63 -21.73
CA LEU A 44 14.07 12.46 -21.26
C LEU A 44 13.30 12.82 -19.99
N VAL A 45 12.03 12.43 -19.93
CA VAL A 45 11.21 12.59 -18.72
C VAL A 45 11.02 11.23 -18.05
N LEU A 46 11.49 11.14 -16.80
CA LEU A 46 11.28 10.00 -15.91
C LEU A 46 10.16 10.33 -14.91
N ALA A 47 8.97 9.77 -15.12
CA ALA A 47 7.86 9.90 -14.20
C ALA A 47 8.04 9.01 -12.96
N SER A 48 7.78 9.54 -11.77
CA SER A 48 7.90 8.79 -10.52
C SER A 48 6.87 9.24 -9.47
N GLY A 49 6.29 8.28 -8.76
CA GLY A 49 5.41 8.54 -7.61
C GLY A 49 6.11 8.96 -6.32
N PHE A 50 7.44 9.07 -6.30
CA PHE A 50 8.20 9.43 -5.09
C PHE A 50 8.15 10.93 -4.81
N SER A 51 7.85 11.29 -3.56
CA SER A 51 7.94 12.70 -3.13
C SER A 51 9.39 13.16 -3.14
N ASN A 52 9.66 14.38 -3.63
CA ASN A 52 11.01 14.98 -3.59
C ASN A 52 11.60 15.14 -2.19
N THR A 53 10.79 14.95 -1.14
CA THR A 53 11.21 15.05 0.26
C THR A 53 11.33 13.71 0.97
N ASN A 54 10.94 12.60 0.34
CA ASN A 54 11.18 11.27 0.91
C ASN A 54 12.52 10.72 0.42
N LYS A 55 13.04 9.71 1.11
CA LYS A 55 14.38 9.16 0.81
C LYS A 55 14.51 8.69 -0.64
N GLN A 56 13.45 8.07 -1.17
CA GLN A 56 13.42 7.56 -2.54
C GLN A 56 13.52 8.71 -3.56
N GLY A 57 12.74 9.78 -3.39
CA GLY A 57 12.77 10.92 -4.31
C GLY A 57 14.08 11.70 -4.22
N ILE A 58 14.66 11.84 -3.02
CA ILE A 58 15.99 12.44 -2.81
C ILE A 58 17.05 11.63 -3.55
N ALA A 59 17.07 10.30 -3.37
CA ALA A 59 18.04 9.43 -4.02
C ALA A 59 17.88 9.43 -5.56
N LEU A 60 16.66 9.37 -6.06
CA LEU A 60 16.39 9.40 -7.50
C LEU A 60 16.93 10.68 -8.13
N LYS A 61 16.63 11.82 -7.50
CA LYS A 61 17.10 13.13 -7.96
C LYS A 61 18.63 13.18 -7.94
N ALA A 62 19.28 12.75 -6.85
CA ALA A 62 20.74 12.76 -6.73
C ALA A 62 21.42 11.93 -7.83
N VAL A 63 20.89 10.74 -8.13
CA VAL A 63 21.41 9.87 -9.18
C VAL A 63 21.19 10.46 -10.58
N VAL A 64 20.02 11.06 -10.85
CA VAL A 64 19.75 11.75 -12.12
C VAL A 64 20.64 12.98 -12.30
N ASP A 65 20.86 13.76 -11.23
CA ASP A 65 21.77 14.90 -11.25
C ASP A 65 23.20 14.44 -11.57
N ALA A 66 23.65 13.31 -11.02
CA ALA A 66 24.94 12.70 -11.33
C ALA A 66 25.05 12.26 -12.80
N TYR A 67 24.01 11.65 -13.36
CA TYR A 67 23.94 11.30 -14.77
C TYR A 67 24.04 12.52 -15.69
N ASN A 68 23.25 13.55 -15.42
CA ASN A 68 23.25 14.78 -16.22
C ASN A 68 24.59 15.50 -16.16
N LYS A 69 25.23 15.52 -14.98
CA LYS A 69 26.58 16.04 -14.81
C LYS A 69 27.59 15.22 -15.61
N TRP A 70 27.52 13.88 -15.53
CA TRP A 70 28.39 12.98 -16.30
C TRP A 70 28.26 13.20 -17.81
N ILE A 71 27.04 13.38 -18.34
CA ILE A 71 26.83 13.72 -19.76
C ILE A 71 27.58 15.00 -20.14
N LYS A 72 27.37 16.06 -19.35
CA LYS A 72 27.93 17.38 -19.63
C LYS A 72 29.46 17.37 -19.56
N ASP A 73 30.01 16.80 -18.49
CA ASP A 73 31.45 16.81 -18.23
C ASP A 73 32.24 15.95 -19.24
N ASN A 74 31.59 14.96 -19.85
CA ASN A 74 32.22 14.01 -20.79
C ASN A 74 31.73 14.14 -22.25
N ASN A 75 30.99 15.20 -22.57
CA ASN A 75 30.44 15.47 -23.91
C ASN A 75 29.65 14.28 -24.52
N LYS A 76 28.86 13.56 -23.70
CA LYS A 76 28.17 12.33 -24.12
C LYS A 76 26.97 12.55 -25.03
N GLN A 77 26.56 13.79 -25.25
CA GLN A 77 25.45 14.11 -26.16
C GLN A 77 25.73 13.68 -27.60
N SER A 78 26.98 13.75 -28.07
CA SER A 78 27.39 13.29 -29.41
C SER A 78 27.26 11.77 -29.59
N GLU A 79 27.28 11.00 -28.50
CA GLU A 79 27.09 9.55 -28.48
C GLU A 79 25.60 9.16 -28.46
N GLY A 80 24.70 10.14 -28.34
CA GLY A 80 23.24 9.95 -28.31
C GLY A 80 22.63 9.92 -26.91
N TYR A 81 23.38 10.28 -25.86
CA TYR A 81 22.82 10.47 -24.52
C TYR A 81 22.07 11.81 -24.42
N LEU A 82 20.95 11.83 -23.68
CA LEU A 82 20.14 13.04 -23.46
C LEU A 82 19.95 13.28 -21.95
N PRO A 83 19.85 14.53 -21.50
CA PRO A 83 19.59 14.84 -20.09
C PRO A 83 18.22 14.30 -19.65
N VAL A 84 18.14 13.90 -18.38
CA VAL A 84 16.93 13.35 -17.76
C VAL A 84 16.34 14.35 -16.76
N GLU A 85 15.02 14.53 -16.81
CA GLU A 85 14.22 15.27 -15.84
C GLU A 85 13.32 14.30 -15.05
N VAL A 86 13.18 14.51 -13.74
CA VAL A 86 12.26 13.72 -12.90
C VAL A 86 10.92 14.45 -12.75
N LYS A 87 9.84 13.83 -13.23
CA LYS A 87 8.46 14.32 -13.07
C LYS A 87 7.77 13.59 -11.93
N THR A 88 7.50 14.30 -10.82
CA THR A 88 6.79 13.72 -9.67
C THR A 88 5.29 13.59 -9.94
N LEU A 89 4.75 12.38 -9.75
CA LEU A 89 3.33 12.08 -9.79
C LEU A 89 2.74 12.15 -8.37
N ALA A 90 1.66 12.92 -8.19
CA ALA A 90 1.09 13.18 -6.86
C ALA A 90 0.46 11.95 -6.19
N ASN A 91 -0.01 10.99 -6.98
CA ASN A 91 -0.79 9.82 -6.51
C ASN A 91 0.03 8.52 -6.49
N GLY A 92 1.36 8.63 -6.30
CA GLY A 92 2.22 7.46 -6.20
C GLY A 92 2.22 6.63 -7.49
N TYR A 93 1.83 5.36 -7.37
CA TYR A 93 1.82 4.39 -8.46
C TYR A 93 0.51 4.35 -9.27
N ASN A 94 -0.47 5.18 -8.94
CA ASN A 94 -1.74 5.22 -9.66
C ASN A 94 -1.55 5.46 -11.17
N THR A 95 -2.27 4.71 -11.99
CA THR A 95 -2.12 4.67 -13.45
C THR A 95 -3.16 5.50 -14.23
N ASN A 96 -4.00 6.30 -13.57
CA ASN A 96 -5.06 7.07 -14.25
C ASN A 96 -4.51 8.15 -15.18
N THR A 97 -3.45 8.86 -14.76
CA THR A 97 -2.78 9.86 -15.61
C THR A 97 -2.16 9.20 -16.84
N LEU A 98 -1.48 8.05 -16.66
CA LEU A 98 -0.93 7.26 -17.76
C LEU A 98 -2.01 6.95 -18.81
N ARG A 99 -3.17 6.42 -18.36
CA ARG A 99 -4.29 6.10 -19.24
C ARG A 99 -4.82 7.33 -19.98
N SER A 100 -5.02 8.43 -19.25
CA SER A 100 -5.56 9.67 -19.82
C SER A 100 -4.63 10.26 -20.90
N ASP A 101 -3.31 10.23 -20.66
CA ASP A 101 -2.32 10.69 -21.64
C ASP A 101 -2.28 9.78 -22.88
N LEU A 102 -2.38 8.46 -22.70
CA LEU A 102 -2.44 7.49 -23.80
C LEU A 102 -3.72 7.62 -24.64
N ASP A 103 -4.88 7.78 -23.99
CA ASP A 103 -6.18 8.00 -24.63
C ASP A 103 -6.17 9.28 -25.48
N ALA A 104 -5.57 10.34 -24.95
CA ALA A 104 -5.43 11.62 -25.63
C ALA A 104 -4.33 11.62 -26.72
N LYS A 105 -3.53 10.54 -26.82
CA LYS A 105 -2.30 10.50 -27.63
C LYS A 105 -1.41 11.72 -27.38
N ASN A 106 -1.21 12.04 -26.11
CA ASN A 106 -0.44 13.21 -25.71
C ASN A 106 1.01 13.08 -26.21
N SER A 107 1.38 13.84 -27.23
CA SER A 107 2.71 13.79 -27.84
C SER A 107 3.68 14.83 -27.26
N ASN A 108 3.20 15.85 -26.54
CA ASN A 108 4.02 17.00 -26.14
C ASN A 108 4.47 16.97 -24.67
N ASP A 109 3.66 16.39 -23.78
CA ASP A 109 3.92 16.42 -22.32
C ASP A 109 4.00 15.02 -21.69
N PHE A 110 4.08 14.00 -22.54
CA PHE A 110 4.19 12.60 -22.12
C PHE A 110 5.63 12.26 -21.73
N TYR A 111 5.81 11.11 -21.09
CA TYR A 111 7.09 10.73 -20.48
C TYR A 111 7.71 9.54 -21.19
N ASN A 112 9.04 9.56 -21.31
CA ASN A 112 9.82 8.48 -21.94
C ASN A 112 9.97 7.27 -21.01
N MET A 113 9.86 7.47 -19.70
CA MET A 113 9.97 6.40 -18.71
C MET A 113 9.03 6.64 -17.53
N THR A 114 8.55 5.57 -16.92
CA THR A 114 7.88 5.65 -15.61
C THR A 114 8.44 4.63 -14.63
N LEU A 115 8.57 5.03 -13.37
CA LEU A 115 8.80 4.14 -12.24
C LEU A 115 7.46 3.66 -11.71
N ASN A 116 7.09 2.41 -12.02
CA ASN A 116 5.81 1.86 -11.61
C ASN A 116 5.87 0.32 -11.48
N TYR A 117 4.78 -0.31 -11.05
CA TYR A 117 4.63 -1.76 -11.07
C TYR A 117 4.44 -2.29 -12.50
N PRO A 118 4.76 -3.57 -12.76
CA PRO A 118 4.64 -4.16 -14.09
C PRO A 118 3.25 -4.09 -14.73
N ALA A 119 2.18 -3.93 -13.94
CA ALA A 119 0.82 -3.71 -14.45
C ALA A 119 0.72 -2.50 -15.40
N ALA A 120 1.51 -1.44 -15.18
CA ALA A 120 1.57 -0.29 -16.09
C ALA A 120 2.11 -0.67 -17.49
N ALA A 121 2.96 -1.69 -17.61
CA ALA A 121 3.44 -2.18 -18.90
C ALA A 121 2.31 -2.86 -19.70
N SER A 122 1.39 -3.53 -19.02
CA SER A 122 0.18 -4.10 -19.64
C SER A 122 -0.78 -3.01 -20.13
N ILE A 123 -0.83 -1.86 -19.44
CA ILE A 123 -1.58 -0.69 -19.94
C ILE A 123 -0.93 -0.15 -21.21
N LEU A 124 0.39 0.09 -21.20
CA LEU A 124 1.14 0.56 -22.37
C LEU A 124 0.97 -0.36 -23.60
N SER A 125 0.84 -1.67 -23.38
CA SER A 125 0.74 -2.64 -24.48
C SER A 125 -0.56 -2.55 -25.23
N GLN A 126 -1.66 -2.16 -24.55
CA GLN A 126 -2.95 -1.88 -25.17
C GLN A 126 -2.87 -0.73 -26.20
N TYR A 127 -1.90 0.18 -26.04
CA TYR A 127 -1.66 1.31 -26.94
C TYR A 127 -0.44 1.11 -27.84
N LYS A 128 0.24 -0.04 -27.76
CA LYS A 128 1.51 -0.30 -28.46
C LYS A 128 2.57 0.78 -28.17
N MET A 129 2.76 1.12 -26.90
CA MET A 129 3.70 2.16 -26.45
C MET A 129 4.86 1.62 -25.59
N ASN A 130 4.97 0.31 -25.36
CA ASN A 130 6.12 -0.26 -24.65
C ASN A 130 7.39 -0.16 -25.49
N LEU A 131 8.44 0.40 -24.93
CA LEU A 131 9.77 0.33 -25.53
C LEU A 131 10.54 -0.85 -24.92
N ALA A 132 10.71 -1.91 -25.71
CA ALA A 132 11.43 -3.11 -25.25
C ALA A 132 12.95 -2.89 -25.17
N ILE A 133 13.56 -3.40 -24.10
CA ILE A 133 15.02 -3.55 -23.99
C ILE A 133 15.43 -4.83 -24.74
N SER A 134 16.56 -4.78 -25.45
CA SER A 134 17.09 -5.97 -26.12
C SER A 134 17.43 -7.04 -25.08
N LYS A 135 17.30 -8.32 -25.43
CA LYS A 135 17.69 -9.40 -24.51
C LYS A 135 19.17 -9.28 -24.11
N GLU A 136 20.04 -8.92 -25.05
CA GLU A 136 21.46 -8.76 -24.82
C GLU A 136 21.76 -7.67 -23.77
N ASP A 137 21.12 -6.50 -23.88
CA ASP A 137 21.32 -5.42 -22.91
C ASP A 137 20.66 -5.74 -21.57
N TYR A 138 19.49 -6.37 -21.59
CA TYR A 138 18.81 -6.80 -20.38
C TYR A 138 19.64 -7.81 -19.58
N ASP A 139 20.27 -8.78 -20.25
CA ASP A 139 21.10 -9.79 -19.60
C ASP A 139 22.36 -9.15 -18.97
N LYS A 140 22.91 -8.06 -19.53
CA LYS A 140 24.03 -7.29 -18.95
C LYS A 140 23.68 -6.69 -17.59
N PHE A 141 22.40 -6.36 -17.33
CA PHE A 141 21.97 -5.80 -16.05
C PHE A 141 22.17 -6.75 -14.87
N GLY A 142 22.38 -8.04 -15.14
CA GLY A 142 22.69 -9.02 -14.09
C GLY A 142 21.57 -9.13 -13.06
N ILE A 143 20.31 -9.05 -13.50
CA ILE A 143 19.14 -9.21 -12.63
C ILE A 143 19.16 -10.61 -12.01
N GLU A 144 18.91 -10.67 -10.71
CA GLU A 144 18.85 -11.91 -9.95
C GLU A 144 17.69 -12.80 -10.44
N ASN A 145 17.88 -14.11 -10.41
CA ASN A 145 16.94 -15.05 -11.04
C ASN A 145 15.53 -14.92 -10.47
N GLY A 146 15.41 -14.77 -9.15
CA GLY A 146 14.13 -14.54 -8.46
C GLY A 146 13.33 -13.32 -8.94
N PHE A 147 13.95 -12.37 -9.65
CA PHE A 147 13.29 -11.16 -10.19
C PHE A 147 13.16 -11.15 -11.71
N ASN A 148 13.63 -12.18 -12.41
CA ASN A 148 13.67 -12.21 -13.87
C ASN A 148 12.34 -12.68 -14.52
N LEU A 149 11.44 -13.26 -13.72
CA LEU A 149 10.18 -13.85 -14.19
C LEU A 149 9.11 -12.81 -14.55
N GLY A 150 9.21 -11.59 -14.02
CA GLY A 150 8.13 -10.60 -14.10
C GLY A 150 7.74 -10.18 -15.52
N ASN A 151 8.66 -10.21 -16.50
CA ASN A 151 8.34 -9.83 -17.89
C ASN A 151 7.47 -10.86 -18.62
N ASP A 152 7.63 -12.14 -18.29
CA ASP A 152 6.99 -13.25 -19.01
C ASP A 152 5.50 -13.39 -18.65
N LEU A 153 5.06 -12.70 -17.59
CA LEU A 153 3.70 -12.76 -17.02
C LEU A 153 2.93 -11.44 -17.17
N ILE A 154 3.44 -10.49 -17.97
CA ILE A 154 2.75 -9.22 -18.24
C ILE A 154 1.62 -9.46 -19.25
N GLY A 155 0.41 -9.04 -18.89
CA GLY A 155 -0.76 -9.12 -19.77
C GLY A 155 -0.51 -8.40 -21.10
N GLY A 156 -0.74 -9.10 -22.21
CA GLY A 156 -0.50 -8.63 -23.56
C GLY A 156 0.93 -8.86 -24.08
N ASN A 157 1.88 -9.31 -23.25
CA ASN A 157 3.26 -9.60 -23.65
C ASN A 157 3.42 -11.01 -24.24
N THR A 158 2.70 -11.32 -25.31
CA THR A 158 2.70 -12.66 -25.92
C THR A 158 4.07 -13.08 -26.47
N LYS A 159 4.94 -12.10 -26.77
CA LYS A 159 6.31 -12.32 -27.25
C LYS A 159 7.37 -12.39 -26.14
N LYS A 160 6.98 -12.19 -24.86
CA LYS A 160 7.89 -12.16 -23.70
C LYS A 160 9.04 -11.15 -23.86
N GLU A 161 8.73 -10.01 -24.46
CA GLU A 161 9.67 -8.90 -24.63
C GLU A 161 10.03 -8.29 -23.26
N LYS A 162 11.22 -7.68 -23.16
CA LYS A 162 11.68 -7.06 -21.90
C LYS A 162 11.17 -5.63 -21.79
N TRP A 163 9.88 -5.50 -21.45
CA TRP A 163 9.18 -4.24 -21.27
C TRP A 163 9.42 -3.57 -19.91
N VAL A 164 9.88 -4.33 -18.91
CA VAL A 164 10.16 -3.80 -17.57
C VAL A 164 11.55 -4.19 -17.11
N VAL A 165 12.25 -3.27 -16.45
CA VAL A 165 13.54 -3.54 -15.79
C VAL A 165 13.38 -3.34 -14.29
N PRO A 166 13.49 -4.42 -13.47
CA PRO A 166 13.47 -4.31 -12.00
C PRO A 166 14.42 -3.23 -11.49
N LEU A 167 13.92 -2.23 -10.77
CA LEU A 167 14.75 -1.17 -10.18
C LEU A 167 14.94 -1.38 -8.68
N SER A 168 13.86 -1.64 -7.96
CA SER A 168 13.86 -1.74 -6.51
C SER A 168 12.95 -2.85 -6.02
N ARG A 169 13.39 -3.56 -5.00
CA ARG A 169 12.60 -4.64 -4.38
C ARG A 169 12.50 -4.45 -2.87
N SER A 170 11.29 -4.63 -2.35
CA SER A 170 10.98 -4.82 -0.94
C SER A 170 10.06 -6.03 -0.80
N SER A 171 9.93 -6.53 0.43
CA SER A 171 9.01 -7.62 0.74
C SER A 171 8.07 -7.16 1.85
N GLU A 172 7.43 -8.11 2.53
CA GLU A 172 6.64 -7.87 3.73
C GLU A 172 7.41 -8.35 4.97
N MET A 173 7.17 -7.68 6.09
CA MET A 173 7.63 -8.09 7.41
C MET A 173 6.44 -8.15 8.37
N LEU A 174 6.58 -8.97 9.39
CA LEU A 174 5.73 -8.94 10.56
C LEU A 174 6.40 -8.10 11.65
N SER A 175 5.81 -6.96 11.96
CA SER A 175 6.23 -6.13 13.10
C SER A 175 5.46 -6.57 14.33
N VAL A 176 6.16 -6.85 15.42
CA VAL A 176 5.60 -7.49 16.63
C VAL A 176 5.76 -6.59 17.83
N ALA A 177 4.67 -6.30 18.54
CA ALA A 177 4.70 -5.68 19.86
C ALA A 177 4.98 -6.76 20.90
N LYS A 178 6.25 -6.94 21.30
CA LYS A 178 6.71 -8.08 22.10
C LYS A 178 5.90 -8.29 23.38
N ALA A 179 5.63 -7.21 24.12
CA ALA A 179 4.85 -7.27 25.37
C ALA A 179 3.40 -7.74 25.14
N LEU A 180 2.74 -7.26 24.08
CA LEU A 180 1.33 -7.60 23.82
C LEU A 180 1.18 -9.04 23.31
N VAL A 181 2.06 -9.50 22.43
CA VAL A 181 2.10 -10.91 22.04
C VAL A 181 2.45 -11.80 23.24
N GLY A 182 3.42 -11.39 24.07
CA GLY A 182 3.78 -12.07 25.31
C GLY A 182 2.63 -12.20 26.31
N LYS A 183 1.81 -11.16 26.45
CA LYS A 183 0.56 -11.17 27.25
C LYS A 183 -0.40 -12.25 26.76
N PHE A 184 -0.69 -12.29 25.46
CA PHE A 184 -1.61 -13.29 24.90
C PHE A 184 -1.07 -14.72 25.04
N ILE A 185 0.23 -14.93 24.80
CA ILE A 185 0.87 -16.24 25.02
C ILE A 185 0.73 -16.66 26.50
N LYS A 186 1.00 -15.75 27.44
CA LYS A 186 0.88 -16.04 28.88
C LYS A 186 -0.54 -16.44 29.25
N GLU A 187 -1.53 -15.66 28.83
CA GLU A 187 -2.92 -15.88 29.22
C GLU A 187 -3.51 -17.14 28.56
N LEU A 188 -3.19 -17.41 27.29
CA LEU A 188 -3.56 -18.68 26.66
C LEU A 188 -2.91 -19.87 27.36
N LYS A 189 -1.65 -19.75 27.78
CA LYS A 189 -0.96 -20.78 28.57
C LYS A 189 -1.66 -21.02 29.91
N ASP A 190 -2.06 -19.95 30.61
CA ASP A 190 -2.78 -20.04 31.89
C ASP A 190 -4.17 -20.69 31.74
N LEU A 191 -4.78 -20.60 30.55
CA LEU A 191 -6.01 -21.32 30.20
C LEU A 191 -5.80 -22.80 29.86
N GLY A 192 -4.55 -23.27 29.75
CA GLY A 192 -4.21 -24.66 29.49
C GLY A 192 -3.69 -24.96 28.08
N VAL A 193 -3.49 -23.94 27.24
CA VAL A 193 -2.80 -24.11 25.95
C VAL A 193 -1.33 -24.44 26.20
N LYS A 194 -0.82 -25.51 25.58
CA LYS A 194 0.59 -25.90 25.77
C LYS A 194 1.51 -24.99 24.96
N ILE A 195 2.74 -24.83 25.40
CA ILE A 195 3.82 -24.34 24.56
C ILE A 195 4.62 -25.57 24.12
N SER A 196 4.83 -25.71 22.81
CA SER A 196 5.59 -26.83 22.25
C SER A 196 6.98 -26.91 22.88
N ASP A 197 7.47 -28.11 23.18
CA ASP A 197 8.83 -28.33 23.68
C ASP A 197 9.90 -28.10 22.61
N LYS A 198 9.49 -28.05 21.34
CA LYS A 198 10.33 -27.79 20.17
C LYS A 198 9.86 -26.51 19.49
N ASP A 199 10.76 -25.79 18.82
CA ASP A 199 10.37 -24.66 17.97
C ASP A 199 9.55 -23.58 18.72
N ASN A 200 10.08 -23.10 19.84
CA ASN A 200 9.40 -22.19 20.75
C ASN A 200 10.25 -20.94 21.10
N THR A 201 11.23 -20.63 20.26
CA THR A 201 12.23 -19.59 20.55
C THR A 201 11.56 -18.23 20.65
N LYS A 202 10.77 -17.84 19.63
CA LYS A 202 10.05 -16.57 19.61
C LYS A 202 8.88 -16.54 20.60
N VAL A 203 8.15 -17.62 20.72
CA VAL A 203 7.08 -17.75 21.73
C VAL A 203 7.63 -17.50 23.14
N ASN A 204 8.74 -18.14 23.51
CA ASN A 204 9.36 -17.95 24.81
C ASN A 204 10.02 -16.58 24.96
N GLU A 205 10.65 -16.04 23.90
CA GLU A 205 11.21 -14.69 23.90
C GLU A 205 10.15 -13.64 24.27
N TYR A 206 8.99 -13.67 23.61
CA TYR A 206 7.92 -12.70 23.85
C TYR A 206 7.23 -12.91 25.19
N LEU A 207 7.00 -14.18 25.58
CA LEU A 207 6.50 -14.50 26.92
C LEU A 207 7.42 -13.93 28.00
N LYS A 208 8.73 -14.19 27.89
CA LYS A 208 9.74 -13.67 28.81
C LYS A 208 9.71 -12.15 28.87
N TYR A 209 9.69 -11.49 27.71
CA TYR A 209 9.66 -10.04 27.59
C TYR A 209 8.47 -9.42 28.35
N TYR A 210 7.24 -9.94 28.18
CA TYR A 210 6.08 -9.49 28.95
C TYR A 210 6.22 -9.77 30.46
N THR A 211 6.76 -10.94 30.84
CA THR A 211 6.87 -11.30 32.26
C THR A 211 7.92 -10.49 33.02
N GLU A 212 9.01 -10.11 32.37
CA GLU A 212 10.15 -9.41 32.99
C GLU A 212 10.05 -7.89 32.86
N ASN A 213 9.57 -7.36 31.72
CA ASN A 213 9.41 -5.92 31.54
C ASN A 213 8.07 -5.42 32.11
N LYS A 214 8.07 -5.12 33.41
CA LYS A 214 6.86 -4.71 34.15
C LYS A 214 6.25 -3.39 33.70
N ASN A 215 7.06 -2.46 33.19
CA ASN A 215 6.57 -1.15 32.78
C ASN A 215 5.73 -1.26 31.49
N GLU A 216 6.25 -1.97 30.50
CA GLU A 216 5.58 -2.25 29.23
C GLU A 216 4.40 -3.21 29.43
N ALA A 217 4.54 -4.21 30.31
CA ALA A 217 3.44 -5.09 30.72
C ALA A 217 2.24 -4.29 31.26
N LYS A 218 2.50 -3.32 32.15
CA LYS A 218 1.46 -2.43 32.68
C LYS A 218 0.78 -1.63 31.55
N GLY A 219 1.54 -1.12 30.59
CA GLY A 219 1.00 -0.36 29.47
C GLY A 219 0.07 -1.18 28.58
N VAL A 220 0.45 -2.41 28.24
CA VAL A 220 -0.39 -3.31 27.44
C VAL A 220 -1.61 -3.81 28.22
N ASP A 221 -1.47 -4.08 29.53
CA ASP A 221 -2.58 -4.48 30.38
C ASP A 221 -3.64 -3.38 30.46
N GLU A 222 -3.23 -2.15 30.77
CA GLU A 222 -4.13 -0.99 30.81
C GLU A 222 -4.82 -0.71 29.47
N THR A 223 -4.16 -0.99 28.35
CA THR A 223 -4.71 -0.77 27.01
C THR A 223 -5.81 -1.78 26.67
N TRP A 224 -5.73 -3.00 27.19
CA TRP A 224 -6.64 -4.11 26.84
C TRP A 224 -7.66 -4.46 27.94
N GLU A 225 -7.51 -3.94 29.16
CA GLU A 225 -8.36 -4.29 30.31
C GLU A 225 -9.86 -4.11 30.03
N HIS A 226 -10.26 -3.02 29.40
CA HIS A 226 -11.68 -2.74 29.11
C HIS A 226 -12.28 -3.69 28.08
N ALA A 227 -11.46 -4.41 27.32
CA ALA A 227 -11.91 -5.33 26.29
C ALA A 227 -12.14 -6.76 26.83
N LYS A 228 -11.71 -7.06 28.06
CA LYS A 228 -11.71 -8.40 28.64
C LYS A 228 -13.11 -9.03 28.69
N THR A 229 -13.21 -10.30 28.27
CA THR A 229 -14.46 -11.07 28.28
C THR A 229 -14.95 -11.36 29.70
N GLU A 230 -16.27 -11.39 29.90
CA GLU A 230 -16.90 -11.89 31.13
C GLU A 230 -17.12 -13.40 31.11
N LYS A 231 -16.96 -14.04 29.95
CA LYS A 231 -17.33 -15.46 29.71
C LYS A 231 -16.13 -16.38 29.61
N LEU A 232 -15.03 -16.04 30.29
CA LEU A 232 -13.75 -16.73 30.12
C LEU A 232 -13.83 -18.24 30.41
N GLU A 233 -14.55 -18.63 31.47
CA GLU A 233 -14.75 -20.04 31.82
C GLU A 233 -15.56 -20.82 30.77
N GLU A 234 -16.55 -20.18 30.14
CA GLU A 234 -17.39 -20.82 29.10
C GLU A 234 -16.60 -21.10 27.80
N ILE A 235 -15.61 -20.27 27.49
CA ILE A 235 -14.85 -20.33 26.25
C ILE A 235 -13.51 -21.07 26.38
N LYS A 236 -13.06 -21.35 27.61
CA LYS A 236 -11.76 -21.97 27.90
C LYS A 236 -11.57 -23.29 27.16
N GLU A 237 -12.52 -24.21 27.27
CA GLU A 237 -12.44 -25.52 26.59
C GLU A 237 -12.41 -25.36 25.07
N GLN A 238 -13.16 -24.39 24.54
CA GLN A 238 -13.19 -24.11 23.10
C GLN A 238 -11.84 -23.58 22.61
N ILE A 239 -11.21 -22.68 23.39
CA ILE A 239 -9.88 -22.14 23.12
C ILE A 239 -8.84 -23.27 23.09
N VAL A 240 -8.78 -24.09 24.15
CA VAL A 240 -7.80 -25.19 24.24
C VAL A 240 -8.01 -26.22 23.14
N LYS A 241 -9.26 -26.49 22.75
CA LYS A 241 -9.56 -27.39 21.63
C LYS A 241 -9.10 -26.82 20.28
N ALA A 242 -9.29 -25.53 20.05
CA ALA A 242 -8.95 -24.86 18.79
C ALA A 242 -7.45 -24.56 18.66
N LEU A 243 -6.76 -24.34 19.78
CA LEU A 243 -5.33 -24.10 19.87
C LEU A 243 -4.76 -24.95 21.02
N PRO A 244 -4.51 -26.25 20.82
CA PRO A 244 -4.02 -27.12 21.88
C PRO A 244 -2.56 -26.83 22.25
N GLU A 245 -1.79 -26.29 21.30
CA GLU A 245 -0.37 -26.02 21.45
C GLU A 245 0.05 -24.78 20.64
N MET A 246 0.96 -23.98 21.20
CA MET A 246 1.62 -22.84 20.55
C MET A 246 3.10 -23.17 20.28
N SER A 247 3.56 -22.83 19.08
CA SER A 247 4.97 -22.87 18.67
C SER A 247 5.28 -21.64 17.80
N ASP A 248 6.54 -21.46 17.39
CA ASP A 248 6.95 -20.38 16.49
C ASP A 248 6.28 -20.48 15.10
N GLN A 249 5.58 -21.58 14.81
CA GLN A 249 4.76 -21.75 13.61
C GLN A 249 3.67 -20.66 13.50
N ILE A 250 3.19 -20.10 14.62
CA ILE A 250 2.22 -18.98 14.61
C ILE A 250 2.75 -17.72 13.90
N PHE A 251 4.06 -17.64 13.64
CA PHE A 251 4.68 -16.53 12.92
C PHE A 251 5.06 -16.87 11.47
N ARG A 252 4.92 -18.14 11.05
CA ARG A 252 5.43 -18.63 9.76
C ARG A 252 4.35 -18.95 8.73
N ASP A 253 3.13 -19.25 9.17
CA ASP A 253 1.99 -19.47 8.28
C ASP A 253 0.73 -18.71 8.72
N TYR A 254 -0.11 -18.37 7.74
CA TYR A 254 -1.29 -17.53 7.94
C TYR A 254 -2.37 -18.24 8.77
N SER A 255 -2.59 -19.55 8.58
CA SER A 255 -3.61 -20.31 9.31
C SER A 255 -3.30 -20.35 10.81
N SER A 256 -2.06 -20.62 11.19
CA SER A 256 -1.61 -20.66 12.58
C SER A 256 -1.64 -19.27 13.21
N MET A 257 -1.18 -18.24 12.49
CA MET A 257 -1.20 -16.85 12.96
C MET A 257 -2.63 -16.35 13.20
N ILE A 258 -3.54 -16.58 12.26
CA ILE A 258 -4.94 -16.17 12.37
C ILE A 258 -5.63 -16.95 13.49
N ASN A 259 -5.41 -18.27 13.61
CA ASN A 259 -6.01 -19.05 14.69
C ASN A 259 -5.54 -18.59 16.08
N PHE A 260 -4.23 -18.35 16.28
CA PHE A 260 -3.70 -17.75 17.50
C PHE A 260 -4.39 -16.42 17.82
N SER A 261 -4.53 -15.57 16.79
CA SER A 261 -5.14 -14.26 16.91
C SER A 261 -6.61 -14.33 17.30
N ILE A 262 -7.37 -15.28 16.73
CA ILE A 262 -8.77 -15.54 17.10
C ILE A 262 -8.86 -15.96 18.56
N GLN A 263 -8.04 -16.93 19.00
CA GLN A 263 -8.11 -17.40 20.39
C GLN A 263 -7.69 -16.32 21.39
N ALA A 264 -6.68 -15.51 21.07
CA ALA A 264 -6.31 -14.34 21.86
C ALA A 264 -7.46 -13.34 21.94
N LYS A 265 -8.11 -13.05 20.80
CA LYS A 265 -9.21 -12.09 20.72
C LYS A 265 -10.45 -12.53 21.50
N LYS A 266 -10.74 -13.83 21.58
CA LYS A 266 -11.86 -14.35 22.38
C LYS A 266 -11.76 -13.99 23.88
N MET A 267 -10.55 -13.84 24.41
CA MET A 267 -10.33 -13.35 25.77
C MET A 267 -10.64 -11.84 25.93
N TYR A 268 -10.72 -11.10 24.82
CA TYR A 268 -10.86 -9.64 24.75
C TYR A 268 -11.95 -9.18 23.77
N ASN A 269 -13.13 -9.78 23.83
CA ASN A 269 -14.20 -9.59 22.85
C ASN A 269 -15.08 -8.34 23.07
N LYS A 270 -14.96 -7.61 24.18
CA LYS A 270 -15.85 -6.46 24.47
C LYS A 270 -15.56 -5.22 23.62
N ASP A 271 -14.32 -5.04 23.17
CA ASP A 271 -13.96 -3.94 22.28
C ASP A 271 -13.59 -4.45 20.88
N PRO A 272 -14.45 -4.31 19.87
CA PRO A 272 -14.14 -4.80 18.52
C PRO A 272 -13.01 -4.01 17.83
N LEU A 273 -12.64 -2.82 18.35
CA LEU A 273 -11.58 -1.98 17.78
C LEU A 273 -10.16 -2.40 18.17
N LEU A 274 -10.02 -3.28 19.17
CA LEU A 274 -8.71 -3.86 19.54
C LEU A 274 -8.51 -5.17 18.79
N ASN A 275 -7.78 -5.13 17.69
CA ASN A 275 -7.47 -6.31 16.88
C ASN A 275 -6.12 -6.89 17.30
N VAL A 276 -5.85 -8.14 16.92
CA VAL A 276 -4.59 -8.81 17.27
C VAL A 276 -3.57 -8.68 16.14
N ILE A 277 -4.01 -8.87 14.89
CA ILE A 277 -3.16 -8.77 13.70
C ILE A 277 -3.73 -7.80 12.68
N GLY A 278 -2.86 -7.07 11.98
CA GLY A 278 -3.25 -6.14 10.93
C GLY A 278 -2.60 -6.48 9.59
N PHE A 279 -3.39 -6.41 8.51
CA PHE A 279 -2.92 -6.58 7.14
C PHE A 279 -2.97 -5.23 6.40
N ASP A 280 -1.80 -4.63 6.14
CA ASP A 280 -1.73 -3.37 5.39
C ASP A 280 -2.16 -3.54 3.92
N SER A 281 -1.93 -4.73 3.35
CA SER A 281 -2.31 -5.08 1.99
C SER A 281 -2.97 -6.45 1.93
N LEU A 282 -4.29 -6.47 1.99
CA LEU A 282 -5.06 -7.70 1.82
C LEU A 282 -4.78 -8.42 0.47
N PRO A 283 -4.61 -7.71 -0.67
CA PRO A 283 -4.22 -8.38 -1.91
C PRO A 283 -2.89 -9.14 -1.81
N ASN A 284 -1.88 -8.60 -1.13
CA ASN A 284 -0.58 -9.27 -0.96
C ASN A 284 -0.74 -10.57 -0.16
N VAL A 285 -1.54 -10.52 0.92
CA VAL A 285 -1.85 -11.68 1.75
C VAL A 285 -2.56 -12.78 0.93
N ILE A 286 -3.55 -12.40 0.12
CA ILE A 286 -4.27 -13.33 -0.76
C ILE A 286 -3.35 -13.93 -1.82
N ASN A 287 -2.51 -13.11 -2.47
CA ASN A 287 -1.59 -13.57 -3.51
C ASN A 287 -0.51 -14.49 -2.93
N THR A 288 0.02 -14.17 -1.75
CA THR A 288 0.99 -15.02 -1.04
C THR A 288 0.37 -16.37 -0.70
N MET A 289 -0.84 -16.39 -0.12
CA MET A 289 -1.54 -17.64 0.19
C MET A 289 -1.87 -18.44 -1.07
N THR A 290 -2.29 -17.78 -2.15
CA THR A 290 -2.54 -18.41 -3.45
C THR A 290 -1.29 -19.09 -3.96
N THR A 291 -0.18 -18.36 -4.09
CA THR A 291 1.12 -18.87 -4.53
C THR A 291 1.58 -20.03 -3.65
N SER A 292 1.41 -19.94 -2.33
CA SER A 292 1.80 -21.00 -1.38
C SER A 292 1.04 -22.31 -1.60
N LEU A 293 -0.26 -22.23 -1.89
CA LEU A 293 -1.15 -23.38 -2.09
C LEU A 293 -0.99 -24.00 -3.47
N THR A 294 -0.71 -23.18 -4.50
CA THR A 294 -0.51 -23.66 -5.87
C THR A 294 0.91 -24.13 -6.14
N GLY A 295 1.84 -23.87 -5.20
CA GLY A 295 3.27 -24.12 -5.40
C GLY A 295 3.88 -23.25 -6.50
N GLY A 296 3.29 -22.08 -6.77
CA GLY A 296 3.74 -21.15 -7.81
C GLY A 296 3.23 -21.47 -9.21
N ASP A 297 2.41 -22.51 -9.38
CA ASP A 297 1.78 -22.84 -10.66
C ASP A 297 0.67 -21.83 -10.99
N ILE A 298 0.96 -20.96 -11.95
CA ILE A 298 0.05 -19.89 -12.38
C ILE A 298 -1.27 -20.42 -12.97
N ASN A 299 -1.28 -21.62 -13.54
CA ASN A 299 -2.51 -22.21 -14.11
C ASN A 299 -3.49 -22.68 -13.03
N LYS A 300 -2.99 -22.83 -11.79
CA LYS A 300 -3.78 -23.19 -10.62
C LYS A 300 -4.17 -21.98 -9.76
N GLY A 301 -3.72 -20.78 -10.12
CA GLY A 301 -4.09 -19.54 -9.43
C GLY A 301 -5.57 -19.19 -9.64
N TYR A 302 -6.11 -18.30 -8.79
CA TYR A 302 -7.49 -17.81 -8.95
C TYR A 302 -7.65 -16.90 -10.18
N ILE A 303 -6.56 -16.23 -10.58
CA ILE A 303 -6.37 -15.69 -11.94
C ILE A 303 -5.41 -16.63 -12.64
N LYS A 304 -5.75 -17.05 -13.86
CA LYS A 304 -4.91 -17.93 -14.68
C LYS A 304 -4.74 -17.36 -16.09
N PRO A 305 -3.71 -17.79 -16.84
CA PRO A 305 -3.63 -17.52 -18.26
C PRO A 305 -4.84 -18.10 -19.00
N ASP A 306 -5.36 -17.32 -19.94
CA ASP A 306 -6.44 -17.69 -20.85
C ASP A 306 -6.33 -16.80 -22.09
N GLU A 307 -5.78 -17.34 -23.18
CA GLU A 307 -5.48 -16.60 -24.41
C GLU A 307 -6.73 -15.99 -25.06
N ASP A 308 -7.91 -16.55 -24.80
CA ASP A 308 -9.18 -16.03 -25.31
C ASP A 308 -9.59 -14.72 -24.61
N LYS A 309 -8.99 -14.38 -23.46
CA LYS A 309 -9.26 -13.16 -22.69
C LYS A 309 -8.39 -11.99 -23.16
N ILE A 310 -8.57 -11.57 -24.41
CA ILE A 310 -7.74 -10.52 -25.04
C ILE A 310 -7.83 -9.19 -24.27
N THR A 311 -9.01 -8.81 -23.76
CA THR A 311 -9.24 -7.52 -23.07
C THR A 311 -8.42 -7.35 -21.79
N THR A 312 -8.12 -8.46 -21.11
CA THR A 312 -7.30 -8.51 -19.89
C THR A 312 -5.85 -8.91 -20.17
N GLY A 313 -5.46 -8.97 -21.46
CA GLY A 313 -4.11 -9.32 -21.87
C GLY A 313 -3.81 -10.82 -21.79
N GLY A 314 -4.82 -11.67 -21.90
CA GLY A 314 -4.68 -13.13 -21.90
C GLY A 314 -4.82 -13.77 -20.51
N PHE A 315 -5.62 -13.17 -19.62
CA PHE A 315 -5.81 -13.67 -18.25
C PHE A 315 -7.29 -13.70 -17.82
N ASP A 316 -7.71 -14.77 -17.18
CA ASP A 316 -9.08 -14.94 -16.72
C ASP A 316 -9.31 -14.35 -15.31
N TYR A 317 -10.03 -13.23 -15.27
CA TYR A 317 -10.48 -12.56 -14.04
C TYR A 317 -11.94 -12.87 -13.70
N SER A 318 -12.60 -13.75 -14.46
CA SER A 318 -14.05 -13.95 -14.40
C SER A 318 -14.46 -15.25 -13.71
N THR A 319 -13.75 -16.35 -13.95
CA THR A 319 -14.14 -17.68 -13.46
C THR A 319 -14.23 -17.77 -11.95
N PHE A 320 -13.24 -17.21 -11.23
CA PHE A 320 -13.23 -17.23 -9.74
C PHE A 320 -14.32 -16.37 -9.09
N LEU A 321 -14.96 -15.48 -9.86
CA LEU A 321 -16.05 -14.61 -9.40
C LEU A 321 -17.43 -15.15 -9.79
N LYS A 322 -17.54 -15.79 -10.97
CA LYS A 322 -18.83 -16.14 -11.60
C LYS A 322 -19.17 -17.63 -11.51
N ASP A 323 -18.18 -18.52 -11.46
CA ASP A 323 -18.40 -19.97 -11.36
C ASP A 323 -17.96 -20.50 -10.00
N ALA A 324 -18.91 -20.61 -9.07
CA ALA A 324 -18.67 -21.11 -7.72
C ALA A 324 -18.13 -22.55 -7.64
N ASN A 325 -18.27 -23.35 -8.71
CA ASN A 325 -17.81 -24.74 -8.74
C ASN A 325 -16.41 -24.90 -9.33
N SER A 326 -15.85 -23.85 -9.94
CA SER A 326 -14.49 -23.87 -10.47
C SER A 326 -13.44 -24.04 -9.36
N GLU A 327 -12.29 -24.62 -9.72
CA GLU A 327 -11.15 -24.75 -8.81
C GLU A 327 -10.61 -23.38 -8.38
N GLN A 328 -10.70 -22.37 -9.27
CA GLN A 328 -10.33 -20.99 -8.98
C GLN A 328 -11.20 -20.38 -7.88
N SER A 329 -12.52 -20.56 -7.95
CA SER A 329 -13.44 -20.10 -6.91
C SER A 329 -13.22 -20.83 -5.59
N LYS A 330 -13.00 -22.15 -5.61
CA LYS A 330 -12.74 -22.94 -4.38
C LYS A 330 -11.45 -22.50 -3.69
N LEU A 331 -10.38 -22.27 -4.45
CA LEU A 331 -9.11 -21.75 -3.93
C LEU A 331 -9.30 -20.37 -3.30
N PHE A 332 -9.91 -19.43 -4.04
CA PHE A 332 -10.15 -18.08 -3.55
C PHE A 332 -11.04 -18.08 -2.30
N LYS A 333 -12.08 -18.91 -2.29
CA LYS A 333 -12.97 -19.11 -1.14
C LYS A 333 -12.22 -19.61 0.09
N LYS A 334 -11.40 -20.66 -0.05
CA LYS A 334 -10.60 -21.21 1.05
C LYS A 334 -9.74 -20.13 1.73
N ILE A 335 -9.11 -19.27 0.94
CA ILE A 335 -8.26 -18.17 1.42
C ILE A 335 -9.10 -17.09 2.10
N VAL A 336 -10.16 -16.63 1.43
CA VAL A 336 -10.99 -15.53 1.92
C VAL A 336 -11.78 -15.94 3.17
N ASP A 337 -12.27 -17.17 3.25
CA ASP A 337 -12.97 -17.69 4.44
C ASP A 337 -12.09 -17.60 5.69
N LEU A 338 -10.82 -18.02 5.61
CA LEU A 338 -9.87 -17.93 6.72
C LEU A 338 -9.69 -16.47 7.19
N ILE A 339 -9.56 -15.53 6.24
CA ILE A 339 -9.44 -14.11 6.55
C ILE A 339 -10.74 -13.58 7.17
N LEU A 340 -11.89 -13.88 6.58
CA LEU A 340 -13.19 -13.41 7.04
C LEU A 340 -13.55 -13.96 8.40
N GLU A 341 -13.13 -15.19 8.73
CA GLU A 341 -13.24 -15.75 10.08
C GLU A 341 -12.46 -14.89 11.08
N GLY A 342 -11.20 -14.57 10.78
CA GLY A 342 -10.40 -13.67 11.61
C GLY A 342 -10.98 -12.26 11.75
N VAL A 343 -11.56 -11.70 10.67
CA VAL A 343 -12.22 -10.39 10.70
C VAL A 343 -13.50 -10.44 11.53
N LYS A 344 -14.33 -11.46 11.34
CA LYS A 344 -15.60 -11.67 12.06
C LYS A 344 -15.38 -11.76 13.56
N GLU A 345 -14.34 -12.47 13.99
CA GLU A 345 -13.98 -12.59 15.41
C GLU A 345 -13.31 -11.31 15.97
N GLY A 346 -13.10 -10.28 15.15
CA GLY A 346 -12.41 -9.05 15.52
C GLY A 346 -10.91 -9.24 15.76
N ALA A 347 -10.33 -10.34 15.29
CA ALA A 347 -8.91 -10.66 15.46
C ALA A 347 -8.05 -10.00 14.38
N VAL A 348 -8.58 -9.88 13.16
CA VAL A 348 -7.90 -9.32 11.99
C VAL A 348 -8.41 -7.92 11.68
N TRP A 349 -7.47 -6.98 11.61
CA TRP A 349 -7.67 -5.64 11.08
C TRP A 349 -7.23 -5.57 9.61
N ILE A 350 -7.98 -4.86 8.77
CA ILE A 350 -7.70 -4.67 7.35
C ILE A 350 -7.39 -3.20 7.06
N GLY A 351 -6.17 -2.95 6.58
CA GLY A 351 -5.66 -1.63 6.21
C GLY A 351 -5.82 -1.28 4.73
N GLY A 352 -4.89 -0.46 4.23
CA GLY A 352 -4.82 0.02 2.86
C GLY A 352 -5.40 1.42 2.68
N ALA A 353 -5.21 2.02 1.50
CA ALA A 353 -5.67 3.38 1.16
C ALA A 353 -5.29 4.47 2.20
N GLY A 354 -4.04 4.42 2.69
CA GLY A 354 -3.49 5.36 3.67
C GLY A 354 -3.72 4.99 5.13
N ALA A 355 -4.48 3.92 5.42
CA ALA A 355 -4.59 3.35 6.76
C ALA A 355 -3.56 2.23 6.93
N TYR A 356 -2.64 2.40 7.87
CA TYR A 356 -1.55 1.45 8.15
C TYR A 356 -1.66 0.91 9.58
N GLY A 357 -1.48 -0.40 9.74
CA GLY A 357 -1.58 -1.11 11.01
C GLY A 357 -0.49 -0.69 11.99
N SER A 358 0.64 -0.16 11.49
CA SER A 358 1.69 0.46 12.29
C SER A 358 1.16 1.52 13.25
N ASN A 359 0.14 2.29 12.86
CA ASN A 359 -0.45 3.32 13.73
C ASN A 359 -1.16 2.74 14.96
N ASN A 360 -1.80 1.58 14.81
CA ASN A 360 -2.45 0.86 15.89
C ASN A 360 -1.42 0.08 16.73
N LEU A 361 -0.41 -0.49 16.05
CA LEU A 361 0.71 -1.19 16.67
C LEU A 361 1.47 -0.28 17.65
N LEU A 362 1.76 0.96 17.24
CA LEU A 362 2.46 1.95 18.06
C LEU A 362 1.76 2.27 19.39
N LYS A 363 0.46 2.01 19.49
CA LYS A 363 -0.37 2.33 20.66
C LYS A 363 -0.78 1.07 21.43
N TYR A 364 -0.15 -0.08 21.14
CA TYR A 364 -0.56 -1.39 21.63
C TYR A 364 -2.04 -1.73 21.36
N GLN A 365 -2.66 -1.13 20.33
CA GLN A 365 -4.01 -1.47 19.88
C GLN A 365 -4.03 -2.62 18.86
N LEU A 366 -2.83 -3.07 18.47
CA LEU A 366 -2.55 -4.16 17.56
C LEU A 366 -1.31 -4.89 18.08
N ALA A 367 -1.29 -6.22 18.08
CA ALA A 367 -0.15 -6.99 18.56
C ALA A 367 0.88 -7.27 17.47
N MET A 368 0.42 -7.49 16.23
CA MET A 368 1.29 -7.68 15.09
C MET A 368 0.75 -6.94 13.86
N SER A 369 1.65 -6.33 13.08
CA SER A 369 1.30 -5.63 11.85
C SER A 369 2.12 -6.18 10.69
N LEU A 370 1.43 -6.63 9.64
CA LEU A 370 2.03 -7.08 8.40
C LEU A 370 2.05 -5.92 7.40
N GLY A 371 3.25 -5.53 6.99
CA GLY A 371 3.46 -4.37 6.12
C GLY A 371 4.80 -4.42 5.39
N SER A 372 5.02 -3.45 4.50
CA SER A 372 6.23 -3.42 3.65
C SER A 372 7.49 -3.23 4.48
N THR A 373 8.59 -3.91 4.10
CA THR A 373 9.91 -3.68 4.71
C THR A 373 10.44 -2.26 4.48
N ALA A 374 9.98 -1.59 3.41
CA ALA A 374 10.27 -0.17 3.17
C ALA A 374 9.60 0.77 4.20
N GLY A 375 8.58 0.29 4.93
CA GLY A 375 7.84 1.02 5.96
C GLY A 375 8.43 0.91 7.37
N TYR A 376 9.61 0.30 7.53
CA TYR A 376 10.24 -0.01 8.82
C TYR A 376 10.24 1.13 9.84
N SER A 377 10.58 2.35 9.42
CA SER A 377 10.66 3.50 10.33
C SER A 377 9.32 3.92 10.93
N HIS A 378 8.20 3.40 10.43
CA HIS A 378 6.86 3.74 10.92
C HIS A 378 6.35 2.76 11.98
N THR A 379 7.04 1.66 12.25
CA THR A 379 6.54 0.59 13.12
C THR A 379 7.06 0.69 14.56
N PHE A 380 7.78 1.75 14.89
CA PHE A 380 8.25 2.07 16.23
C PHE A 380 8.30 3.59 16.42
N SER A 381 8.17 4.04 17.67
CA SER A 381 8.32 5.44 18.04
C SER A 381 9.75 5.70 18.51
N ASN A 382 10.26 6.89 18.22
CA ASN A 382 11.41 7.47 18.93
C ASN A 382 10.98 8.61 19.87
N ALA A 383 9.67 8.87 19.98
CA ALA A 383 9.11 9.93 20.80
C ALA A 383 8.84 9.44 22.22
N GLN A 384 9.24 10.24 23.21
CA GLN A 384 9.01 9.97 24.63
C GLN A 384 7.52 10.08 25.04
N SER A 385 6.70 10.74 24.24
CA SER A 385 5.24 10.79 24.40
C SER A 385 4.58 11.04 23.04
N LEU A 386 3.32 10.63 22.92
CA LEU A 386 2.45 10.92 21.78
C LEU A 386 1.24 11.69 22.29
N THR A 387 0.81 12.72 21.55
CA THR A 387 -0.46 13.40 21.83
C THR A 387 -1.51 12.89 20.86
N ASN A 388 -2.54 12.22 21.39
CA ASN A 388 -3.72 11.84 20.62
C ASN A 388 -4.79 12.92 20.71
N LEU A 389 -5.60 13.03 19.66
CA LEU A 389 -6.83 13.83 19.66
C LEU A 389 -8.00 12.89 19.99
N LYS A 390 -8.78 13.21 21.02
CA LYS A 390 -9.88 12.37 21.52
C LYS A 390 -11.18 13.15 21.54
N ILE A 391 -12.29 12.52 21.17
CA ILE A 391 -13.60 13.16 21.28
C ILE A 391 -13.97 13.23 22.76
N LYS A 392 -14.21 14.46 23.23
CA LYS A 392 -14.45 14.75 24.63
C LYS A 392 -15.61 13.95 25.20
N GLY A 393 -15.39 13.32 26.35
CA GLY A 393 -16.39 12.48 27.04
C GLY A 393 -16.72 11.20 26.27
N THR A 394 -15.75 10.63 25.56
CA THR A 394 -15.81 9.31 24.91
C THR A 394 -14.44 8.65 25.03
N THR A 395 -14.32 7.36 24.68
CA THR A 395 -13.03 6.68 24.49
C THR A 395 -12.53 6.75 23.05
N THR A 396 -13.25 7.46 22.17
CA THR A 396 -12.97 7.49 20.73
C THR A 396 -11.90 8.51 20.38
N SER A 397 -10.77 8.03 19.85
CA SER A 397 -9.73 8.87 19.28
C SER A 397 -10.03 9.23 17.83
N LEU A 398 -9.66 10.45 17.42
CA LEU A 398 -9.69 10.88 16.03
C LEU A 398 -8.57 10.21 15.24
N ASP A 399 -8.82 9.98 13.96
CA ASP A 399 -7.85 9.40 13.04
C ASP A 399 -6.65 10.33 12.83
N GLN A 400 -5.46 9.79 12.55
CA GLN A 400 -4.26 10.61 12.32
C GLN A 400 -4.33 11.45 11.03
N SER A 401 -5.18 11.06 10.06
CA SER A 401 -5.48 11.86 8.87
C SER A 401 -6.27 13.14 9.19
N THR A 402 -6.73 13.30 10.43
CA THR A 402 -7.40 14.51 10.90
C THR A 402 -6.49 15.72 10.74
N LEU A 403 -7.00 16.75 10.07
CA LEU A 403 -6.26 17.99 9.82
C LEU A 403 -6.75 19.07 10.78
N GLU A 404 -5.83 19.69 11.51
CA GLU A 404 -6.15 20.83 12.38
C GLU A 404 -6.53 22.03 11.48
N VAL A 405 -7.70 22.60 11.70
CA VAL A 405 -8.17 23.83 11.05
C VAL A 405 -7.81 25.01 11.94
N LEU A 406 -7.09 25.97 11.37
CA LEU A 406 -6.74 27.22 12.04
C LEU A 406 -7.95 28.16 11.96
N GLY A 407 -8.34 28.75 13.10
CA GLY A 407 -9.48 29.67 13.21
C GLY A 407 -9.25 31.05 12.60
N GLN A 408 -8.41 31.13 11.57
CA GLN A 408 -8.12 32.39 10.87
C GLN A 408 -9.15 32.66 9.78
N LYS A 409 -9.42 33.94 9.53
CA LYS A 409 -10.24 34.40 8.40
C LYS A 409 -9.34 34.97 7.30
N PRO A 410 -9.64 34.71 6.03
CA PRO A 410 -8.95 35.35 4.91
C PRO A 410 -9.14 36.86 4.97
N LYS A 411 -8.10 37.61 4.58
CA LYS A 411 -8.27 39.04 4.29
C LYS A 411 -9.09 39.21 3.02
N GLU A 412 -9.66 40.39 2.78
CA GLU A 412 -10.45 40.66 1.55
C GLU A 412 -9.69 40.34 0.25
N SER A 413 -8.36 40.48 0.25
CA SER A 413 -7.50 40.16 -0.89
C SER A 413 -7.23 38.66 -1.07
N ASP A 414 -7.48 37.86 -0.03
CA ASP A 414 -7.12 36.46 0.02
C ASP A 414 -8.24 35.58 -0.57
N LYS A 415 -7.86 34.61 -1.39
CA LYS A 415 -8.82 33.73 -2.07
C LYS A 415 -9.01 32.36 -1.40
N TRP A 416 -8.30 32.09 -0.30
CA TRP A 416 -8.44 30.85 0.47
C TRP A 416 -9.68 30.90 1.38
N VAL A 417 -10.19 29.73 1.78
CA VAL A 417 -11.41 29.61 2.60
C VAL A 417 -11.12 29.28 4.06
N ILE A 418 -10.13 28.41 4.31
CA ILE A 418 -9.56 28.11 5.63
C ILE A 418 -8.07 27.85 5.49
N GLN A 419 -7.36 27.82 6.61
CA GLN A 419 -6.02 27.27 6.69
C GLN A 419 -6.02 26.00 7.54
N ILE A 420 -5.24 25.01 7.12
CA ILE A 420 -5.06 23.76 7.84
C ILE A 420 -3.59 23.58 8.22
N LYS A 421 -3.34 22.83 9.28
CA LYS A 421 -2.01 22.40 9.66
C LYS A 421 -1.80 20.95 9.27
N SER A 422 -0.71 20.69 8.55
CA SER A 422 -0.23 19.34 8.25
C SER A 422 1.21 19.23 8.74
N GLY A 423 1.41 18.51 9.85
CA GLY A 423 2.68 18.50 10.57
C GLY A 423 3.06 19.90 11.07
N THR A 424 4.21 20.42 10.64
CA THR A 424 4.66 21.80 10.98
C THR A 424 4.22 22.85 9.96
N HIS A 425 3.61 22.45 8.85
CA HIS A 425 3.25 23.36 7.75
C HIS A 425 1.82 23.88 7.91
N LYS A 426 1.65 25.17 7.61
CA LYS A 426 0.33 25.81 7.46
C LYS A 426 0.01 25.90 5.98
N ASN A 427 -1.08 25.28 5.57
CA ASN A 427 -1.49 25.18 4.19
C ASN A 427 -2.83 25.88 4.02
N SER A 428 -2.95 26.71 2.99
CA SER A 428 -4.20 27.38 2.65
C SER A 428 -5.06 26.45 1.81
N VAL A 429 -6.37 26.47 2.04
CA VAL A 429 -7.35 25.65 1.30
C VAL A 429 -8.17 26.56 0.41
N TYR A 430 -8.28 26.22 -0.88
CA TYR A 430 -8.97 27.03 -1.89
C TYR A 430 -10.09 26.24 -2.56
N GLY A 431 -11.20 26.92 -2.83
CA GLY A 431 -12.22 26.39 -3.75
C GLY A 431 -11.70 26.34 -5.19
N LYS A 432 -12.23 25.39 -5.97
CA LYS A 432 -11.87 25.14 -7.37
C LYS A 432 -11.72 26.41 -8.20
N ASP A 433 -12.66 27.34 -8.08
CA ASP A 433 -12.71 28.56 -8.92
C ASP A 433 -11.61 29.56 -8.58
N ASN A 434 -10.95 29.39 -7.43
CA ASN A 434 -9.93 30.28 -6.89
C ASN A 434 -8.52 29.68 -6.92
N TRP A 435 -8.34 28.51 -7.56
CA TRP A 435 -7.12 27.69 -7.51
C TRP A 435 -5.89 28.22 -8.28
N ALA A 436 -5.95 29.40 -8.91
CA ALA A 436 -4.93 29.80 -9.89
C ALA A 436 -3.54 30.23 -9.34
N LYS A 437 -3.33 30.33 -8.01
CA LYS A 437 -2.06 30.79 -7.40
C LYS A 437 -1.73 30.15 -6.04
N ALA A 438 -2.04 28.87 -5.88
CA ALA A 438 -1.75 28.12 -4.67
C ALA A 438 -0.27 27.69 -4.61
N SER A 439 0.33 27.73 -3.43
CA SER A 439 1.64 27.12 -3.18
C SER A 439 1.58 25.59 -3.30
N LYS A 440 2.72 24.92 -3.46
CA LYS A 440 2.81 23.45 -3.58
C LYS A 440 2.11 22.67 -2.45
N TYR A 441 1.97 23.28 -1.27
CA TYR A 441 1.41 22.61 -0.08
C TYR A 441 -0.06 22.95 0.19
N ASP A 442 -0.61 23.91 -0.54
CA ASP A 442 -2.00 24.31 -0.45
C ASP A 442 -2.93 23.22 -1.01
N LYS A 443 -4.19 23.25 -0.58
CA LYS A 443 -5.17 22.23 -0.94
C LYS A 443 -6.28 22.82 -1.81
N LYS A 444 -6.61 22.11 -2.89
CA LYS A 444 -7.77 22.39 -3.74
C LYS A 444 -8.95 21.56 -3.26
N ILE A 445 -10.10 22.20 -3.09
CA ILE A 445 -11.38 21.53 -2.79
C ILE A 445 -12.45 21.88 -3.81
N THR A 446 -13.54 21.11 -3.83
CA THR A 446 -14.72 21.39 -4.63
C THR A 446 -15.31 22.75 -4.24
N GLN A 447 -15.95 23.42 -5.20
CA GLN A 447 -16.57 24.73 -4.94
C GLN A 447 -17.74 24.63 -3.95
N GLU A 448 -18.47 23.51 -3.98
CA GLU A 448 -19.54 23.21 -3.02
C GLU A 448 -19.00 23.13 -1.58
N ALA A 449 -17.95 22.35 -1.34
CA ALA A 449 -17.29 22.29 -0.04
C ALA A 449 -16.75 23.65 0.40
N ALA A 450 -16.16 24.42 -0.54
CA ALA A 450 -15.68 25.76 -0.25
C ALA A 450 -16.79 26.70 0.22
N ASN A 451 -17.99 26.61 -0.37
CA ASN A 451 -19.15 27.42 0.04
C ASN A 451 -19.63 27.03 1.45
N ILE A 452 -19.76 25.72 1.73
CA ILE A 452 -20.14 25.22 3.06
C ILE A 452 -19.12 25.68 4.13
N ILE A 453 -17.83 25.57 3.82
CA ILE A 453 -16.75 25.97 4.73
C ILE A 453 -16.80 27.47 5.01
N LYS A 454 -16.98 28.31 3.98
CA LYS A 454 -17.12 29.77 4.14
C LYS A 454 -18.28 30.13 5.07
N GLU A 455 -19.42 29.47 4.92
CA GLU A 455 -20.62 29.75 5.69
C GLU A 455 -20.54 29.22 7.14
N LYS A 456 -20.03 28.00 7.33
CA LYS A 456 -20.21 27.25 8.59
C LYS A 456 -18.94 26.96 9.38
N VAL A 457 -17.76 27.11 8.79
CA VAL A 457 -16.48 26.70 9.41
C VAL A 457 -15.48 27.86 9.50
N GLN A 458 -15.49 28.79 8.56
CA GLN A 458 -14.49 29.85 8.47
C GLN A 458 -14.38 30.68 9.76
N GLY A 459 -13.14 30.89 10.22
CA GLY A 459 -12.85 31.58 11.47
C GLY A 459 -13.05 30.75 12.74
N GLN A 460 -13.39 29.46 12.64
CA GLN A 460 -13.45 28.54 13.77
C GLN A 460 -12.22 27.66 13.84
N GLU A 461 -11.68 27.48 15.05
CA GLU A 461 -10.67 26.45 15.31
C GLU A 461 -11.32 25.08 15.44
N GLY A 462 -10.68 24.07 14.86
CA GLY A 462 -11.19 22.71 14.97
C GLY A 462 -10.42 21.72 14.13
N TYR A 463 -11.13 20.72 13.67
CA TYR A 463 -10.55 19.54 13.04
C TYR A 463 -11.40 19.12 11.85
N LEU A 464 -10.75 18.95 10.71
CA LEU A 464 -11.31 18.33 9.53
C LEU A 464 -11.07 16.82 9.62
N VAL A 465 -12.15 16.06 9.74
CA VAL A 465 -12.13 14.62 10.03
C VAL A 465 -12.73 13.87 8.84
N GLU A 466 -12.07 12.80 8.41
CA GLU A 466 -12.58 11.87 7.41
C GLU A 466 -13.72 11.02 8.01
N LEU A 467 -14.81 10.85 7.27
CA LEU A 467 -15.91 9.97 7.63
C LEU A 467 -15.46 8.50 7.49
N SER A 468 -14.89 7.97 8.57
CA SER A 468 -14.37 6.60 8.64
C SER A 468 -15.40 5.61 9.18
N SER A 469 -15.01 4.33 9.34
CA SER A 469 -15.85 3.29 9.94
C SER A 469 -16.32 3.62 11.37
N THR A 470 -15.68 4.56 12.06
CA THR A 470 -16.02 5.01 13.41
C THR A 470 -17.27 5.88 13.44
N PHE A 471 -17.56 6.58 12.34
CA PHE A 471 -18.61 7.59 12.25
C PHE A 471 -19.70 7.17 11.27
N GLU A 472 -20.91 7.64 11.50
CA GLU A 472 -21.99 7.55 10.52
C GLU A 472 -22.55 8.94 10.25
N TYR A 473 -23.00 9.15 9.02
CA TYR A 473 -23.78 10.31 8.62
C TYR A 473 -25.19 9.84 8.27
N LYS A 474 -26.17 10.21 9.10
CA LYS A 474 -27.58 9.85 8.88
C LYS A 474 -28.47 10.99 9.32
N ASN A 475 -29.54 11.26 8.56
CA ASN A 475 -30.50 12.32 8.86
C ASN A 475 -29.85 13.69 9.11
N ASN A 476 -28.83 14.05 8.30
CA ASN A 476 -28.05 15.28 8.43
C ASN A 476 -27.29 15.46 9.75
N LYS A 477 -26.99 14.35 10.45
CA LYS A 477 -26.20 14.35 11.68
C LYS A 477 -25.03 13.39 11.57
N ILE A 478 -23.94 13.74 12.24
CA ILE A 478 -22.79 12.86 12.44
C ILE A 478 -22.90 12.23 13.83
N SER A 479 -22.81 10.91 13.91
CA SER A 479 -22.78 10.18 15.18
C SER A 479 -21.62 9.20 15.22
N LEU A 480 -21.20 8.86 16.44
CA LEU A 480 -20.36 7.69 16.68
C LEU A 480 -21.19 6.43 16.49
N LYS A 481 -20.75 5.51 15.62
CA LYS A 481 -21.41 4.21 15.45
C LYS A 481 -21.41 3.39 16.74
N LYS A 482 -20.33 3.51 17.53
CA LYS A 482 -20.23 2.90 18.85
C LYS A 482 -20.75 3.87 19.91
N GLY A 483 -21.82 3.49 20.60
CA GLY A 483 -22.44 4.30 21.66
C GLY A 483 -23.42 5.37 21.17
N ASN A 484 -23.68 5.47 19.86
CA ASN A 484 -24.70 6.34 19.24
C ASN A 484 -24.67 7.80 19.72
N LYS A 485 -23.47 8.33 20.00
CA LYS A 485 -23.31 9.73 20.44
C LYS A 485 -23.36 10.64 19.22
N GLU A 486 -24.38 11.47 19.13
CA GLU A 486 -24.45 12.55 18.15
C GLU A 486 -23.38 13.61 18.42
N LEU A 487 -22.74 14.10 17.36
CA LEU A 487 -21.72 15.13 17.40
C LEU A 487 -22.28 16.41 16.75
N ASP A 488 -22.06 17.55 17.39
CA ASP A 488 -22.27 18.87 16.77
C ASP A 488 -21.18 19.09 15.71
N ALA A 489 -21.37 18.52 14.53
CA ALA A 489 -20.40 18.51 13.44
C ALA A 489 -20.98 19.12 12.17
N VAL A 490 -20.13 19.78 11.36
CA VAL A 490 -20.52 20.28 10.04
C VAL A 490 -20.11 19.25 9.01
N TYR A 491 -21.08 18.56 8.39
CA TYR A 491 -20.80 17.67 7.27
C TYR A 491 -20.42 18.46 6.02
N LEU A 492 -19.32 18.05 5.36
CA LEU A 492 -18.75 18.72 4.20
C LEU A 492 -18.82 17.88 2.92
N GLY A 493 -19.19 16.60 3.03
CA GLY A 493 -19.25 15.68 1.91
C GLY A 493 -17.87 15.37 1.29
N LYS A 494 -17.87 15.04 0.00
CA LYS A 494 -16.64 14.76 -0.77
C LYS A 494 -15.99 16.08 -1.17
N ILE A 495 -14.96 16.48 -0.42
CA ILE A 495 -14.36 17.81 -0.58
C ILE A 495 -13.22 17.84 -1.62
N TYR A 496 -12.56 16.72 -1.92
CA TYR A 496 -11.43 16.67 -2.86
C TYR A 496 -11.86 16.06 -4.20
N GLU A 497 -11.49 16.68 -5.33
CA GLU A 497 -11.77 16.13 -6.67
C GLU A 497 -11.06 14.76 -6.85
N GLY A 498 -11.80 13.76 -7.33
CA GLY A 498 -11.29 12.38 -7.52
C GLY A 498 -11.10 11.58 -6.22
N ASN A 499 -11.49 12.13 -5.07
CA ASN A 499 -11.49 11.42 -3.79
C ASN A 499 -12.91 10.97 -3.44
N GLU A 500 -13.07 9.68 -3.16
CA GLU A 500 -14.37 9.14 -2.73
C GLU A 500 -14.67 9.37 -1.25
N LYS A 501 -13.69 9.83 -0.48
CA LYS A 501 -13.81 10.04 0.96
C LYS A 501 -14.63 11.28 1.29
N GLU A 502 -15.49 11.13 2.27
CA GLU A 502 -16.31 12.21 2.82
C GLU A 502 -15.68 12.79 4.08
N TYR A 503 -15.96 14.06 4.35
CA TYR A 503 -15.37 14.77 5.47
C TYR A 503 -16.42 15.53 6.28
N PHE A 504 -16.11 15.78 7.54
CA PHE A 504 -16.86 16.65 8.42
C PHE A 504 -15.91 17.49 9.29
N PHE A 505 -16.41 18.58 9.84
CA PHE A 505 -15.68 19.46 10.74
C PHE A 505 -16.18 19.33 12.18
N LEU A 506 -15.24 19.17 13.12
CA LEU A 506 -15.49 19.24 14.56
C LEU A 506 -14.84 20.49 15.14
N LYS A 507 -15.55 21.18 16.02
CA LYS A 507 -14.99 22.32 16.76
C LYS A 507 -13.93 21.82 17.74
N LYS A 508 -12.89 22.62 17.97
CA LYS A 508 -11.81 22.29 18.91
C LYS A 508 -12.33 21.99 20.32
N SER A 509 -13.41 22.62 20.77
CA SER A 509 -14.04 22.39 22.07
C SER A 509 -14.61 20.98 22.27
N GLN A 510 -14.82 20.23 21.18
CA GLN A 510 -15.33 18.85 21.21
C GLN A 510 -14.20 17.82 21.27
N VAL A 511 -12.95 18.26 21.22
CA VAL A 511 -11.76 17.41 21.14
C VAL A 511 -10.81 17.77 22.28
N GLU A 512 -10.21 16.77 22.90
CA GLU A 512 -9.20 16.93 23.94
C GLU A 512 -7.89 16.26 23.53
N ASN A 513 -6.77 16.81 24.01
CA ASN A 513 -5.46 16.23 23.85
C ASN A 513 -5.25 15.16 24.94
N GLU A 514 -4.98 13.94 24.54
CA GLU A 514 -4.60 12.85 25.43
C GLU A 514 -3.10 12.60 25.26
N VAL A 515 -2.31 12.90 26.30
CA VAL A 515 -0.89 12.55 26.32
C VAL A 515 -0.77 11.08 26.67
N VAL A 516 -0.29 10.30 25.71
CA VAL A 516 0.02 8.89 25.88
C VAL A 516 1.39 8.80 26.54
N SER A 517 1.45 8.16 27.71
CA SER A 517 2.69 7.89 28.43
C SER A 517 3.60 6.97 27.63
N SER A 518 4.91 7.08 27.85
CA SER A 518 5.93 6.30 27.11
C SER A 518 5.67 4.80 27.12
N ASN A 519 5.17 4.25 28.23
CA ASN A 519 4.86 2.83 28.38
C ASN A 519 3.62 2.36 27.59
N LYS A 520 2.86 3.28 26.98
CA LYS A 520 1.74 2.98 26.05
C LYS A 520 2.12 3.23 24.60
N ILE A 521 3.42 3.39 24.34
CA ILE A 521 3.98 3.65 23.03
C ILE A 521 5.01 2.57 22.74
N LEU A 522 4.89 1.91 21.59
CA LEU A 522 5.86 0.91 21.16
C LEU A 522 7.16 1.59 20.72
N ASN A 523 8.19 1.55 21.57
CA ASN A 523 9.52 2.02 21.20
C ASN A 523 10.27 0.93 20.43
N LYS A 524 11.42 1.30 19.86
CA LYS A 524 12.19 0.41 18.98
C LYS A 524 12.64 -0.86 19.70
N GLU A 525 13.04 -0.73 20.95
CA GLU A 525 13.48 -1.81 21.84
C GLU A 525 12.34 -2.73 22.29
N ASP A 526 11.09 -2.28 22.19
CA ASP A 526 9.89 -3.02 22.59
C ASP A 526 9.26 -3.77 21.41
N ALA A 527 9.67 -3.41 20.20
CA ALA A 527 9.29 -4.06 18.95
C ALA A 527 10.25 -5.21 18.58
N ASP A 528 9.75 -6.14 17.78
CA ASP A 528 10.56 -7.09 17.01
C ASP A 528 10.09 -7.10 15.55
N TRP A 529 10.97 -7.53 14.66
CA TRP A 529 10.68 -7.66 13.24
C TRP A 529 11.15 -9.01 12.75
N ILE A 530 10.21 -9.76 12.21
CA ILE A 530 10.47 -11.10 11.66
C ILE A 530 9.88 -11.19 10.25
N SER A 531 10.24 -12.25 9.51
CA SER A 531 9.61 -12.53 8.21
C SER A 531 8.09 -12.55 8.38
N SER A 532 7.38 -11.99 7.40
CA SER A 532 5.95 -12.26 7.28
C SER A 532 5.71 -13.77 7.15
N PRO A 533 4.51 -14.27 7.49
CA PRO A 533 4.10 -15.61 7.14
C PRO A 533 4.27 -15.82 5.63
N LEU A 534 4.89 -16.95 5.27
CA LEU A 534 5.22 -17.27 3.89
C LEU A 534 4.31 -18.36 3.32
N ALA A 535 3.51 -19.02 4.14
CA ALA A 535 2.69 -20.15 3.72
C ALA A 535 1.26 -20.01 4.21
N PHE A 536 0.30 -20.60 3.49
CA PHE A 536 -1.08 -20.71 3.98
C PHE A 536 -1.15 -21.52 5.28
N ASP A 537 -0.53 -22.70 5.28
CA ASP A 537 -0.39 -23.59 6.43
C ASP A 537 1.01 -24.24 6.44
N LYS A 538 1.30 -25.05 7.46
CA LYS A 538 2.60 -25.74 7.62
C LYS A 538 2.99 -26.70 6.48
N ASN A 539 2.04 -27.15 5.66
CA ASN A 539 2.27 -28.10 4.57
C ASN A 539 2.43 -27.40 3.21
N ALA A 540 2.01 -26.15 3.09
CA ALA A 540 2.12 -25.35 1.87
C ALA A 540 3.56 -24.90 1.59
N LYS A 541 3.85 -24.54 0.34
CA LYS A 541 5.15 -23.97 -0.05
C LYS A 541 5.34 -22.57 0.53
N LYS A 542 6.59 -22.12 0.65
CA LYS A 542 6.90 -20.79 1.18
C LYS A 542 6.92 -19.76 0.06
N ALA A 543 5.88 -18.96 -0.05
CA ALA A 543 5.77 -17.85 -0.98
C ALA A 543 6.36 -16.57 -0.36
N VAL A 544 7.32 -15.96 -1.05
CA VAL A 544 7.88 -14.65 -0.70
C VAL A 544 7.23 -13.60 -1.58
N PHE A 545 6.48 -12.68 -0.98
CA PHE A 545 5.91 -11.57 -1.73
C PHE A 545 7.01 -10.59 -2.16
N ILE A 546 7.10 -10.33 -3.45
CA ILE A 546 8.04 -9.40 -4.06
C ILE A 546 7.24 -8.18 -4.51
N GLN A 547 7.70 -7.00 -4.10
CA GLN A 547 7.10 -5.73 -4.51
C GLN A 547 8.17 -4.67 -4.71
N GLY A 548 7.82 -3.63 -5.46
CA GLY A 548 8.67 -2.48 -5.69
C GLY A 548 8.64 -2.05 -7.15
N PRO A 549 9.01 -0.80 -7.45
CA PRO A 549 8.93 -0.29 -8.81
C PRO A 549 9.96 -0.94 -9.72
N SER A 550 9.61 -0.96 -11.00
CA SER A 550 10.49 -1.21 -12.13
C SER A 550 10.60 0.07 -12.95
N ILE A 551 11.63 0.18 -13.79
CA ILE A 551 11.66 1.14 -14.88
C ILE A 551 10.85 0.56 -16.03
N LEU A 552 9.87 1.31 -16.52
CA LEU A 552 9.09 1.00 -17.71
C LEU A 552 9.47 1.99 -18.80
N PRO A 553 10.22 1.58 -19.83
CA PRO A 553 10.54 2.42 -20.97
C PRO A 553 9.31 2.55 -21.89
N ILE A 554 9.07 3.76 -22.36
CA ILE A 554 7.92 4.13 -23.20
C ILE A 554 8.45 4.68 -24.52
N HIS A 555 7.85 4.23 -25.61
CA HIS A 555 8.20 4.72 -26.93
C HIS A 555 7.92 6.23 -27.05
N ALA A 556 8.88 6.97 -27.58
CA ALA A 556 8.78 8.39 -27.87
C ALA A 556 9.08 8.67 -29.35
N ASN A 557 10.35 8.55 -29.74
CA ASN A 557 10.82 8.67 -31.11
C ASN A 557 12.20 7.98 -31.18
N GLU A 558 12.74 7.76 -32.38
CA GLU A 558 13.98 6.97 -32.54
C GLU A 558 15.15 7.48 -31.68
N LYS A 559 15.33 8.80 -31.59
CA LYS A 559 16.43 9.44 -30.87
C LYS A 559 16.24 9.30 -29.36
N GLU A 560 15.07 9.62 -28.84
CA GLU A 560 14.76 9.53 -27.40
C GLU A 560 14.63 8.08 -26.92
N ASP A 561 14.18 7.15 -27.76
CA ASP A 561 14.17 5.72 -27.47
C ASP A 561 15.59 5.19 -27.27
N LYS A 562 16.51 5.57 -28.16
CA LYS A 562 17.94 5.24 -28.03
C LYS A 562 18.50 5.82 -26.74
N ALA A 563 18.25 7.10 -26.47
CA ALA A 563 18.73 7.77 -25.26
C ALA A 563 18.16 7.15 -23.98
N THR A 564 16.89 6.73 -24.00
CA THR A 564 16.22 6.01 -22.90
C THR A 564 16.95 4.72 -22.56
N LYS A 565 17.25 3.89 -23.56
CA LYS A 565 18.01 2.65 -23.38
C LYS A 565 19.42 2.92 -22.84
N LEU A 566 20.07 3.99 -23.31
CA LEU A 566 21.40 4.41 -22.83
C LEU A 566 21.38 4.86 -21.36
N PHE A 567 20.36 5.60 -20.93
CA PHE A 567 20.19 5.98 -19.52
C PHE A 567 19.98 4.75 -18.63
N ILE A 568 19.11 3.83 -19.03
CA ILE A 568 18.88 2.58 -18.28
C ILE A 568 20.19 1.78 -18.19
N ASN A 569 20.92 1.64 -19.29
CA ASN A 569 22.22 0.97 -19.26
C ASN A 569 23.20 1.66 -18.30
N TRP A 570 23.27 3.00 -18.31
CA TRP A 570 24.11 3.76 -17.37
C TRP A 570 23.71 3.51 -15.91
N MET A 571 22.42 3.51 -15.60
CA MET A 571 21.88 3.29 -14.24
C MET A 571 22.32 1.94 -13.63
N PHE A 572 22.45 0.90 -14.46
CA PHE A 572 22.81 -0.46 -14.03
C PHE A 572 24.29 -0.79 -14.20
N GLN A 573 24.99 -0.15 -15.14
CA GLN A 573 26.36 -0.54 -15.51
C GLN A 573 27.44 0.44 -15.05
N HIS A 574 27.12 1.71 -14.93
CA HIS A 574 28.12 2.72 -14.56
C HIS A 574 28.53 2.61 -13.09
N ASP A 575 29.74 3.03 -12.77
CA ASP A 575 30.21 3.17 -11.40
C ASP A 575 30.31 4.65 -11.04
N LEU A 576 29.68 5.03 -9.93
CA LEU A 576 29.94 6.30 -9.27
C LEU A 576 31.00 6.08 -8.19
N GLU A 577 31.97 6.98 -8.10
CA GLU A 577 33.08 6.89 -7.15
C GLU A 577 32.91 7.92 -6.03
N ASN A 578 32.94 7.46 -4.77
CA ASN A 578 32.83 8.30 -3.57
C ASN A 578 31.64 9.27 -3.61
N PHE A 579 30.43 8.72 -3.80
CA PHE A 579 29.22 9.49 -4.02
C PHE A 579 28.60 9.96 -2.70
N GLU A 580 27.99 11.15 -2.69
CA GLU A 580 27.35 11.72 -1.51
C GLU A 580 25.92 12.15 -1.83
N ILE A 581 25.01 11.91 -0.88
CA ILE A 581 23.63 12.41 -0.94
C ILE A 581 23.39 13.32 0.26
N GLU A 582 22.97 14.56 -0.02
CA GLU A 582 22.57 15.53 0.99
C GLU A 582 21.06 15.54 1.19
N GLU A 583 20.63 15.42 2.44
CA GLU A 583 19.24 15.59 2.86
C GLU A 583 19.12 16.81 3.75
N VAL A 584 18.20 17.72 3.41
CA VAL A 584 17.88 18.88 4.24
C VAL A 584 16.55 18.63 4.94
N PHE A 585 16.61 18.40 6.26
CA PHE A 585 15.42 18.22 7.08
C PHE A 585 15.38 19.26 8.21
N LYS A 586 14.31 20.07 8.25
CA LYS A 586 14.13 21.16 9.23
C LYS A 586 15.33 22.11 9.34
N GLY A 587 15.95 22.43 8.20
CA GLY A 587 17.12 23.31 8.13
C GLY A 587 18.44 22.67 8.59
N LYS A 588 18.44 21.39 8.94
CA LYS A 588 19.65 20.61 9.19
C LYS A 588 19.98 19.78 7.96
N THR A 589 21.21 19.91 7.48
CA THR A 589 21.75 19.05 6.42
C THR A 589 22.37 17.80 7.03
N THR A 590 21.99 16.64 6.50
CA THR A 590 22.61 15.35 6.77
C THR A 590 23.19 14.82 5.46
N THR A 591 24.47 14.47 5.48
CA THR A 591 25.17 13.87 4.34
C THR A 591 25.31 12.37 4.56
N THR A 592 24.90 11.58 3.58
CA THR A 592 25.17 10.14 3.52
C THR A 592 26.21 9.87 2.45
N LYS A 593 27.28 9.17 2.81
CA LYS A 593 28.42 8.87 1.94
C LYS A 593 28.39 7.42 1.47
N PHE A 594 28.78 7.22 0.21
CA PHE A 594 28.93 5.93 -0.45
C PHE A 594 30.37 5.83 -0.95
N ASP A 595 31.24 5.23 -0.13
CA ASP A 595 32.68 5.15 -0.40
C ASP A 595 33.00 4.09 -1.47
N GLY A 596 34.02 4.38 -2.29
CA GLY A 596 34.46 3.49 -3.35
C GLY A 596 33.57 3.54 -4.60
N LYS A 597 33.70 2.52 -5.45
CA LYS A 597 32.92 2.39 -6.70
C LYS A 597 31.61 1.66 -6.44
N GLN A 598 30.50 2.30 -6.77
CA GLN A 598 29.19 1.72 -6.60
C GLN A 598 28.26 2.11 -7.75
N LYS A 599 27.42 1.16 -8.17
CA LYS A 599 26.43 1.38 -9.23
C LYS A 599 25.33 2.36 -8.78
N PRO A 600 24.85 3.25 -9.67
CA PRO A 600 23.75 4.17 -9.36
C PRO A 600 22.51 3.49 -8.79
N ILE A 601 22.12 2.33 -9.34
CA ILE A 601 21.01 1.52 -8.81
C ILE A 601 21.21 1.09 -7.36
N ASP A 602 22.42 0.71 -6.96
CA ASP A 602 22.69 0.27 -5.60
C ASP A 602 22.63 1.44 -4.62
N ILE A 603 23.21 2.59 -4.99
CA ILE A 603 23.15 3.84 -4.21
C ILE A 603 21.68 4.23 -4.01
N PHE A 604 20.90 4.22 -5.09
CA PHE A 604 19.48 4.52 -5.05
C PHE A 604 18.73 3.62 -4.06
N ASN A 605 18.94 2.31 -4.16
CA ASN A 605 18.26 1.32 -3.32
C ASN A 605 18.68 1.39 -1.85
N GLU A 606 19.97 1.49 -1.58
CA GLU A 606 20.50 1.57 -0.20
C GLU A 606 20.00 2.81 0.52
N TYR A 607 20.05 3.98 -0.13
CA TYR A 607 19.51 5.21 0.45
C TYR A 607 17.98 5.13 0.61
N GLY A 608 17.30 4.61 -0.40
CA GLY A 608 15.84 4.47 -0.46
C GLY A 608 15.25 3.37 0.43
N SER A 609 16.08 2.60 1.17
CA SER A 609 15.67 1.45 1.99
C SER A 609 15.02 0.31 1.19
N TYR A 610 15.49 0.09 -0.03
CA TYR A 610 15.14 -1.02 -0.91
C TYR A 610 16.32 -1.99 -1.11
N ILE A 611 16.02 -3.14 -1.70
CA ILE A 611 17.00 -4.12 -2.19
C ILE A 611 17.20 -3.90 -3.69
N SER A 612 18.46 -3.80 -4.11
CA SER A 612 18.83 -3.81 -5.52
C SER A 612 18.61 -5.23 -6.09
N PRO A 613 17.92 -5.38 -7.23
CA PRO A 613 17.57 -6.69 -7.79
C PRO A 613 18.72 -7.35 -8.57
N THR A 614 19.97 -6.96 -8.33
CA THR A 614 21.13 -7.41 -9.13
C THR A 614 21.94 -8.48 -8.41
N LYS A 615 22.50 -9.44 -9.16
CA LYS A 615 23.38 -10.51 -8.66
C LYS A 615 24.59 -9.97 -7.89
N SER A 616 25.17 -8.85 -8.35
CA SER A 616 26.27 -8.18 -7.67
C SER A 616 25.90 -7.69 -6.28
N TYR A 617 24.65 -7.23 -6.07
CA TYR A 617 24.18 -6.81 -4.77
C TYR A 617 24.09 -7.99 -3.79
N PHE A 618 23.53 -9.12 -4.21
CA PHE A 618 23.37 -10.33 -3.37
C PHE A 618 24.70 -11.06 -3.08
N SER A 619 25.72 -10.81 -3.91
CA SER A 619 27.07 -11.38 -3.74
C SER A 619 27.98 -10.55 -2.82
N SER A 620 27.56 -9.35 -2.43
CA SER A 620 28.36 -8.42 -1.63
C SER A 620 28.18 -8.59 -0.11
N ASP A 621 29.03 -7.96 0.69
CA ASP A 621 28.93 -7.88 2.16
C ASP A 621 27.88 -6.86 2.66
N LYS A 622 27.14 -6.24 1.73
CA LYS A 622 26.14 -5.19 1.98
C LYS A 622 25.03 -5.59 2.94
N ALA A 623 24.76 -6.89 3.08
CA ALA A 623 23.79 -7.43 4.04
C ALA A 623 24.04 -6.95 5.49
N SER A 624 25.29 -6.66 5.84
CA SER A 624 25.69 -6.15 7.16
C SER A 624 25.28 -4.69 7.42
N LYS A 625 25.05 -3.91 6.35
CA LYS A 625 24.70 -2.48 6.41
C LYS A 625 23.18 -2.24 6.34
N LEU A 626 22.39 -3.30 6.10
CA LEU A 626 20.95 -3.21 6.01
C LEU A 626 20.32 -3.02 7.39
N ASN A 627 19.25 -2.23 7.46
CA ASN A 627 18.39 -2.23 8.65
C ASN A 627 17.68 -3.59 8.81
N THR A 628 17.11 -3.84 9.99
CA THR A 628 16.46 -5.12 10.33
C THR A 628 15.42 -5.56 9.30
N ALA A 629 14.55 -4.67 8.84
CA ALA A 629 13.49 -5.00 7.89
C ALA A 629 14.02 -5.27 6.47
N THR A 630 14.93 -4.43 5.99
CA THR A 630 15.56 -4.62 4.68
C THR A 630 16.38 -5.91 4.67
N LYS A 631 17.01 -6.27 5.80
CA LYS A 631 17.69 -7.55 5.97
C LYS A 631 16.73 -8.75 5.86
N ILE A 632 15.53 -8.67 6.42
CA ILE A 632 14.52 -9.73 6.27
C ILE A 632 14.17 -9.95 4.80
N ALA A 633 13.92 -8.87 4.04
CA ALA A 633 13.66 -8.98 2.61
C ALA A 633 14.85 -9.58 1.86
N PHE A 634 16.08 -9.11 2.14
CA PHE A 634 17.31 -9.66 1.56
C PHE A 634 17.45 -11.17 1.82
N ASP A 635 17.29 -11.59 3.07
CA ASP A 635 17.44 -12.99 3.48
C ASP A 635 16.37 -13.88 2.84
N ASN A 636 15.12 -13.39 2.72
CA ASN A 636 14.04 -14.10 2.04
C ASN A 636 14.30 -14.21 0.52
N PHE A 637 14.72 -13.13 -0.13
CA PHE A 637 15.04 -13.15 -1.56
C PHE A 637 16.21 -14.09 -1.87
N LYS A 638 17.23 -14.13 -1.00
CA LYS A 638 18.35 -15.06 -1.14
C LYS A 638 17.93 -16.55 -1.06
N GLN A 639 16.76 -16.87 -0.51
CA GLN A 639 16.24 -18.24 -0.58
C GLN A 639 15.62 -18.58 -1.93
N LEU A 640 15.13 -17.58 -2.69
CA LEU A 640 14.50 -17.79 -3.99
C LEU A 640 15.48 -18.33 -5.03
N ASP A 641 16.77 -18.03 -4.89
CA ASP A 641 17.81 -18.48 -5.83
C ASP A 641 18.37 -19.87 -5.51
N LYS A 642 17.91 -20.52 -4.44
CA LYS A 642 18.33 -21.86 -4.05
C LYS A 642 17.30 -22.88 -4.51
N GLU A 643 17.66 -23.71 -5.48
CA GLU A 643 16.76 -24.69 -6.13
C GLU A 643 16.00 -25.59 -5.12
N ASP A 644 16.62 -25.96 -3.99
CA ASP A 644 16.04 -26.84 -2.97
C ASP A 644 15.46 -26.12 -1.74
N SER A 645 15.38 -24.78 -1.72
CA SER A 645 14.92 -24.06 -0.51
C SER A 645 13.45 -24.28 -0.18
N GLY A 646 12.64 -24.63 -1.19
CA GLY A 646 11.18 -24.66 -1.09
C GLY A 646 10.52 -23.28 -1.05
N TYR A 647 11.28 -22.21 -1.33
CA TYR A 647 10.78 -20.83 -1.45
C TYR A 647 10.43 -20.53 -2.91
N ILE A 648 9.33 -19.79 -3.12
CA ILE A 648 8.83 -19.41 -4.44
C ILE A 648 8.45 -17.92 -4.45
N PRO A 649 8.67 -17.22 -5.57
CA PRO A 649 8.30 -15.81 -5.68
C PRO A 649 6.78 -15.66 -5.80
N SER A 650 6.22 -14.68 -5.11
CA SER A 650 4.81 -14.26 -5.23
C SER A 650 4.75 -12.79 -5.62
N GLU A 651 3.97 -12.48 -6.64
CA GLU A 651 3.74 -11.13 -7.15
C GLU A 651 2.28 -10.99 -7.57
N ASP A 652 1.84 -9.76 -7.83
CA ASP A 652 0.57 -9.53 -8.52
C ASP A 652 0.65 -10.01 -9.97
N ILE A 653 -0.46 -10.51 -10.52
CA ILE A 653 -0.56 -10.75 -11.96
C ILE A 653 -0.60 -9.40 -12.67
N ALA A 654 0.42 -9.14 -13.48
CA ALA A 654 0.69 -7.84 -14.09
C ALA A 654 -0.21 -7.57 -15.31
N THR A 655 -1.48 -7.26 -15.09
CA THR A 655 -2.43 -6.87 -16.14
C THR A 655 -2.94 -5.44 -15.96
N SER A 656 -3.62 -4.92 -16.98
CA SER A 656 -4.35 -3.66 -16.91
C SER A 656 -5.46 -3.63 -15.85
N LEU A 657 -5.91 -4.78 -15.33
CA LEU A 657 -6.91 -4.91 -14.26
C LEU A 657 -6.32 -5.11 -12.87
N SER A 658 -4.99 -5.23 -12.74
CA SER A 658 -4.34 -5.58 -11.47
C SER A 658 -4.64 -4.56 -10.37
N ASP A 659 -4.45 -3.26 -10.65
CA ASP A 659 -4.75 -2.17 -9.70
C ASP A 659 -6.23 -2.16 -9.30
N VAL A 660 -7.14 -2.35 -10.27
CA VAL A 660 -8.59 -2.35 -10.05
C VAL A 660 -8.99 -3.51 -9.14
N LEU A 661 -8.44 -4.71 -9.37
CA LEU A 661 -8.70 -5.86 -8.50
C LEU A 661 -8.15 -5.63 -7.10
N ARG A 662 -6.94 -5.07 -6.96
CA ARG A 662 -6.35 -4.75 -5.65
C ARG A 662 -7.26 -3.80 -4.86
N GLU A 663 -7.72 -2.72 -5.50
CA GLU A 663 -8.67 -1.78 -4.91
C GLU A 663 -9.99 -2.45 -4.51
N ALA A 664 -10.51 -3.34 -5.36
CA ALA A 664 -11.74 -4.08 -5.12
C ALA A 664 -11.63 -5.04 -3.92
N ILE A 665 -10.54 -5.80 -3.84
CA ILE A 665 -10.23 -6.67 -2.70
C ILE A 665 -10.09 -5.85 -1.41
N THR A 666 -9.32 -4.77 -1.44
CA THR A 666 -9.16 -3.88 -0.27
C THR A 666 -10.50 -3.30 0.17
N SER A 667 -11.33 -2.85 -0.78
CA SER A 667 -12.65 -2.30 -0.52
C SER A 667 -13.59 -3.35 0.08
N ALA A 668 -13.55 -4.59 -0.40
CA ALA A 668 -14.33 -5.70 0.14
C ALA A 668 -13.89 -6.05 1.58
N GLY A 669 -12.58 -6.15 1.84
CA GLY A 669 -12.04 -6.40 3.18
C GLY A 669 -12.38 -5.31 4.19
N LYS A 670 -12.31 -4.03 3.79
CA LYS A 670 -12.74 -2.91 4.65
C LYS A 670 -14.23 -2.90 4.94
N ALA A 671 -15.07 -3.34 3.99
CA ALA A 671 -16.50 -3.50 4.23
C ALA A 671 -16.77 -4.62 5.25
N ALA A 672 -16.05 -5.74 5.14
CA ALA A 672 -16.11 -6.82 6.12
C ALA A 672 -15.71 -6.34 7.52
N LEU A 673 -14.58 -5.63 7.64
CA LEU A 673 -14.14 -5.04 8.91
C LEU A 673 -15.17 -4.06 9.49
N SER A 674 -15.76 -3.22 8.64
CA SER A 674 -16.76 -2.24 9.07
C SER A 674 -18.02 -2.90 9.64
N LYS A 675 -18.46 -4.02 9.07
CA LYS A 675 -19.56 -4.84 9.61
C LYS A 675 -19.16 -5.54 10.91
N ALA A 676 -17.97 -6.15 10.95
CA ALA A 676 -17.48 -6.81 12.16
C ALA A 676 -17.37 -5.84 13.35
N ASN A 677 -16.99 -4.58 13.12
CA ASN A 677 -16.93 -3.53 14.14
C ASN A 677 -18.28 -3.19 14.80
N VAL A 678 -19.39 -3.56 14.16
CA VAL A 678 -20.75 -3.43 14.71
C VAL A 678 -21.40 -4.80 14.98
N ASN A 679 -20.58 -5.85 15.08
CA ASN A 679 -20.99 -7.24 15.32
C ASN A 679 -21.93 -7.83 14.24
N GLU A 680 -21.81 -7.34 13.00
CA GLU A 680 -22.48 -7.91 11.84
C GLU A 680 -21.55 -8.86 11.07
N VAL A 681 -22.12 -9.90 10.47
CA VAL A 681 -21.37 -10.86 9.65
C VAL A 681 -21.32 -10.38 8.20
N PHE A 682 -20.15 -10.57 7.57
CA PHE A 682 -19.93 -10.31 6.16
C PHE A 682 -19.48 -11.61 5.49
N GLU A 683 -20.36 -12.18 4.68
CA GLU A 683 -20.16 -13.52 4.11
C GLU A 683 -19.30 -13.48 2.83
N TYR A 684 -18.70 -14.62 2.48
CA TYR A 684 -17.90 -14.76 1.25
C TYR A 684 -18.64 -14.30 -0.01
N LYS A 685 -19.95 -14.58 -0.12
CA LYS A 685 -20.77 -14.16 -1.26
C LYS A 685 -20.84 -12.63 -1.37
N GLU A 686 -20.90 -11.91 -0.26
CA GLU A 686 -20.88 -10.45 -0.25
C GLU A 686 -19.50 -9.92 -0.66
N PHE A 687 -18.43 -10.60 -0.23
CA PHE A 687 -17.06 -10.27 -0.62
C PHE A 687 -16.88 -10.35 -2.14
N VAL A 688 -17.26 -11.48 -2.74
CA VAL A 688 -17.21 -11.68 -4.19
C VAL A 688 -18.12 -10.70 -4.93
N SER A 689 -19.35 -10.48 -4.44
CA SER A 689 -20.28 -9.53 -5.07
C SER A 689 -19.72 -8.10 -5.09
N LYS A 690 -18.99 -7.70 -4.04
CA LYS A 690 -18.39 -6.36 -3.96
C LYS A 690 -17.22 -6.22 -4.93
N ILE A 691 -16.41 -7.27 -5.10
CA ILE A 691 -15.35 -7.32 -6.12
C ILE A 691 -15.94 -7.27 -7.52
N LEU A 692 -16.92 -8.13 -7.81
CA LEU A 692 -17.58 -8.21 -9.10
C LEU A 692 -18.26 -6.89 -9.49
N GLY A 693 -18.87 -6.18 -8.52
CA GLY A 693 -19.49 -4.88 -8.77
C GLY A 693 -18.51 -3.85 -9.34
N GLN A 694 -17.25 -3.86 -8.90
CA GLN A 694 -16.22 -2.94 -9.40
C GLN A 694 -15.60 -3.39 -10.72
N LEU A 695 -15.48 -4.70 -10.94
CA LEU A 695 -14.90 -5.27 -12.16
C LEU A 695 -15.90 -5.43 -13.32
N SER A 696 -17.20 -5.44 -13.05
CA SER A 696 -18.24 -5.81 -14.04
C SER A 696 -18.25 -4.98 -15.33
N ASN A 697 -17.81 -3.72 -15.28
CA ASN A 697 -17.71 -2.86 -16.46
C ASN A 697 -16.44 -3.13 -17.31
N GLN A 698 -15.54 -4.00 -16.84
CA GLN A 698 -14.23 -4.28 -17.42
C GLN A 698 -14.02 -5.77 -17.76
N LEU A 699 -14.94 -6.66 -17.34
CA LEU A 699 -14.96 -8.11 -17.59
C LEU A 699 -16.08 -8.49 -18.57
#